data_AF-A0A497MM57-F1
#
_entry.id   AF-A0A497MM57-F1
#
_cell.length_a   1.000
_cell.length_b   1.000
_cell.length_c   1.000
_cell.angle_alpha   90.00
_cell.angle_beta   90.00
_cell.angle_gamma   90.00
#
_symmetry.space_group_name_H-M   'P 1'
#
loop_
_entity.id
_entity.type
_entity.pdbx_description
1 polymer ?
#
loop_
_entity_poly.entity_id
_entity_poly.type
_entity_poly.pdbx_seq_one_letter_code
_entity_poly.pdbx_strand_id
1 'polypeptide(L)'
;MSFFAEFKMLTDKAMTFNFPPEMPLTEGFRGRHVLDMEKCVGCGLCKEICPNLAITMVERGEEKRKYPQVDYSKCCFCGLCEDICPREAIKLSHFPFIVVFNRDALVYPPEKLAEPPKPEHPTPPKIKGITNWAISRSFWVNFFFTGCCFIEAAPWVSSGFDMERFGMLAKGSPRHSDVLLIGGYVTIKTLRRILRIYEQMPRPKYVITLGCCPVNGGTYWDSYNTIKNLENYMPVDIMIAGCPPRPEPIGLAVVLAMHAVQSGYMGKEEKLNKEGRYLEVPPAEEEAKEIGEYSIPFGPQHPASGNFDVYFKLEGEKVKSARPNPGYLHRGFEKLMEYRTWWQNIMLVQRVCVLDGASYELSYIGAVEKLAGVEVPRRAQYLRVIQAELCRIQSHLLNLGLIGGATGFDTMTRITWGDREQILLLLEKLTGGRIYHIYNIPGGVRRDLPSNFKEDFKKVMNYMLKQLDLYDNLCFTNPVFKRRTKELGVLPADKAIDLDVTGPNARASGIKFDVREAMPYEAYEELGFNMVTLDGSDAYSRALCRRKEIEESLYIVENAIEKIPGGKLSERNARGGVRLSPFSPLPKGETIHCVESARGELCFHVVSDGKPMPYRVKIRGPTFDSILVAMPEILKGENVAEIPVIYWSLDNCPADHDR
;
A
#
# COMPACT_ATOMS: atom_id res chain seq x y z
N MET A 1 -38.31 -6.99 10.17
CA MET A 1 -37.32 -6.60 9.14
C MET A 1 -36.24 -7.65 8.89
N SER A 2 -35.90 -8.55 9.83
CA SER A 2 -34.88 -9.62 9.62
C SER A 2 -35.23 -10.62 8.51
N PHE A 3 -36.47 -11.11 8.48
CA PHE A 3 -36.88 -12.22 7.60
C PHE A 3 -36.80 -11.89 6.09
N PHE A 4 -37.10 -10.66 5.70
CA PHE A 4 -37.00 -10.22 4.30
C PHE A 4 -35.55 -9.98 3.87
N ALA A 5 -34.67 -9.58 4.78
CA ALA A 5 -33.23 -9.44 4.50
C ALA A 5 -32.57 -10.81 4.30
N GLU A 6 -32.92 -11.79 5.14
CA GLU A 6 -32.44 -13.17 5.05
C GLU A 6 -32.90 -13.86 3.76
N PHE A 7 -34.16 -13.68 3.34
CA PHE A 7 -34.65 -14.27 2.09
C PHE A 7 -34.00 -13.65 0.85
N LYS A 8 -33.69 -12.35 0.89
CA LYS A 8 -33.00 -11.66 -0.20
C LYS A 8 -31.55 -12.18 -0.36
N MET A 9 -30.86 -12.45 0.74
CA MET A 9 -29.52 -13.07 0.71
C MET A 9 -29.50 -14.50 0.14
N LEU A 10 -30.62 -15.24 0.22
CA LEU A 10 -30.74 -16.57 -0.39
C LEU A 10 -30.94 -16.55 -1.91
N THR A 11 -31.51 -15.46 -2.44
CA THR A 11 -31.78 -15.29 -3.88
C THR A 11 -30.72 -14.47 -4.62
N ASP A 12 -29.96 -13.65 -3.90
CA ASP A 12 -28.87 -12.86 -4.46
C ASP A 12 -27.68 -13.77 -4.80
N LYS A 13 -26.99 -13.47 -5.92
CA LYS A 13 -25.76 -14.18 -6.28
C LYS A 13 -24.75 -14.04 -5.14
N ALA A 14 -24.00 -15.12 -4.89
CA ALA A 14 -22.92 -15.11 -3.91
C ALA A 14 -22.03 -13.88 -4.15
N MET A 15 -21.75 -13.14 -3.07
CA MET A 15 -20.89 -11.95 -3.12
C MET A 15 -19.42 -12.30 -3.35
N THR A 16 -19.07 -13.59 -3.27
CA THR A 16 -17.71 -14.11 -3.38
C THR A 16 -17.34 -14.40 -4.83
N PHE A 17 -16.09 -14.13 -5.21
CA PHE A 17 -15.55 -14.51 -6.51
C PHE A 17 -15.30 -16.02 -6.58
N ASN A 18 -15.64 -16.64 -7.72
CA ASN A 18 -15.23 -18.01 -8.01
C ASN A 18 -13.71 -18.13 -7.96
N PHE A 19 -13.19 -19.28 -7.54
CA PHE A 19 -11.75 -19.56 -7.61
C PHE A 19 -11.44 -20.47 -8.81
N PRO A 20 -10.41 -20.17 -9.63
CA PRO A 20 -9.61 -18.96 -9.60
C PRO A 20 -10.48 -17.73 -9.89
N PRO A 21 -10.14 -16.56 -9.31
CA PRO A 21 -10.89 -15.32 -9.46
C PRO A 21 -11.18 -15.02 -10.93
N GLU A 22 -12.44 -15.21 -11.32
CA GLU A 22 -13.05 -14.65 -12.53
C GLU A 22 -13.30 -13.14 -12.33
N MET A 23 -12.35 -12.44 -11.70
CA MET A 23 -12.39 -10.99 -11.66
C MET A 23 -11.94 -10.44 -13.00
N PRO A 24 -12.57 -9.36 -13.50
CA PRO A 24 -12.13 -8.75 -14.75
C PRO A 24 -10.70 -8.23 -14.55
N LEU A 25 -9.73 -8.93 -15.14
CA LEU A 25 -8.41 -8.35 -15.35
C LEU A 25 -8.61 -7.11 -16.22
N THR A 26 -8.26 -5.94 -15.70
CA THR A 26 -8.39 -4.73 -16.51
C THR A 26 -7.31 -4.76 -17.61
N GLU A 27 -7.67 -4.30 -18.81
CA GLU A 27 -6.73 -4.13 -19.93
C GLU A 27 -5.60 -3.13 -19.60
N GLY A 28 -5.69 -2.39 -18.49
CA GLY A 28 -4.64 -1.49 -18.03
C GLY A 28 -3.56 -2.16 -17.18
N PHE A 29 -3.84 -3.33 -16.58
CA PHE A 29 -3.03 -3.90 -15.50
C PHE A 29 -1.60 -4.21 -15.93
N ARG A 30 -0.64 -3.84 -15.06
CA ARG A 30 0.79 -4.06 -15.23
C ARG A 30 1.25 -5.35 -14.54
N GLY A 31 1.20 -6.45 -15.28
CA GLY A 31 1.62 -7.80 -14.86
C GLY A 31 2.94 -8.25 -15.47
N ARG A 32 3.09 -9.56 -15.70
CA ARG A 32 4.32 -10.18 -16.23
C ARG A 32 4.74 -9.55 -17.57
N HIS A 33 6.02 -9.19 -17.73
CA HIS A 33 6.59 -8.81 -19.03
C HIS A 33 6.40 -9.87 -20.13
N VAL A 34 6.16 -9.39 -21.36
CA VAL A 34 6.20 -10.15 -22.61
C VAL A 34 7.23 -9.50 -23.53
N LEU A 35 8.08 -10.33 -24.15
CA LEU A 35 9.18 -9.90 -25.01
C LEU A 35 8.95 -10.36 -26.45
N ASP A 36 8.86 -9.41 -27.37
CA ASP A 36 8.94 -9.64 -28.81
C ASP A 36 10.43 -9.69 -29.22
N MET A 37 10.95 -10.90 -29.42
CA MET A 37 12.36 -11.12 -29.76
C MET A 37 12.73 -10.65 -31.18
N GLU A 38 11.75 -10.50 -32.08
CA GLU A 38 11.99 -10.00 -33.43
C GLU A 38 12.20 -8.49 -33.41
N LYS A 39 11.37 -7.76 -32.65
CA LYS A 39 11.48 -6.29 -32.50
C LYS A 39 12.64 -5.84 -31.61
N CYS A 40 13.13 -6.70 -30.71
CA CYS A 40 14.12 -6.29 -29.71
C CYS A 40 15.52 -6.05 -30.31
N VAL A 41 15.94 -4.81 -30.49
CA VAL A 41 17.27 -4.46 -31.04
C VAL A 41 18.44 -4.58 -30.05
N GLY A 42 18.22 -5.04 -28.82
CA GLY A 42 19.29 -5.24 -27.83
C GLY A 42 19.97 -3.95 -27.31
N CYS A 43 19.32 -2.78 -27.42
CA CYS A 43 19.91 -1.48 -27.05
C CYS A 43 20.21 -1.28 -25.55
N GLY A 44 19.60 -2.05 -24.65
CA GLY A 44 19.86 -1.97 -23.21
C GLY A 44 19.15 -0.85 -22.43
N LEU A 45 18.40 0.03 -23.08
CA LEU A 45 17.67 1.13 -22.40
C LEU A 45 16.73 0.64 -21.28
N CYS A 46 16.09 -0.51 -21.47
CA CYS A 46 15.23 -1.13 -20.45
C CYS A 46 16.00 -1.52 -19.17
N LYS A 47 17.28 -1.92 -19.31
CA LYS A 47 18.19 -2.18 -18.19
C LYS A 47 18.60 -0.87 -17.51
N GLU A 48 18.98 0.14 -18.29
CA GLU A 48 19.49 1.42 -17.75
C GLU A 48 18.43 2.19 -16.98
N ILE A 49 17.18 2.23 -17.48
CA ILE A 49 16.10 2.91 -16.77
C ILE A 49 15.65 2.15 -15.52
N CYS A 50 15.98 0.85 -15.39
CA CYS A 50 15.45 -0.01 -14.35
C CYS A 50 15.99 0.41 -12.96
N PRO A 51 15.14 0.95 -12.06
CA PRO A 51 15.57 1.46 -10.76
C PRO A 51 16.06 0.35 -9.80
N ASN A 52 15.56 -0.87 -9.99
CA ASN A 52 15.83 -2.00 -9.12
C ASN A 52 16.90 -2.94 -9.71
N LEU A 53 17.47 -2.59 -10.87
CA LEU A 53 18.39 -3.45 -11.61
C LEU A 53 17.81 -4.87 -11.82
N ALA A 54 16.50 -4.95 -12.05
CA ALA A 54 15.76 -6.18 -12.27
C ALA A 54 15.96 -6.75 -13.68
N ILE A 55 16.46 -5.95 -14.62
CA ILE A 55 16.69 -6.35 -16.00
C ILE A 55 18.18 -6.49 -16.25
N THR A 56 18.58 -7.65 -16.77
CA THR A 56 19.94 -7.94 -17.24
C THR A 56 19.90 -8.23 -18.73
N MET A 57 20.96 -7.90 -19.46
CA MET A 57 21.04 -8.18 -20.90
C MET A 57 21.89 -9.44 -21.10
N VAL A 58 21.30 -10.48 -21.66
CA VAL A 58 21.92 -11.79 -21.86
C VAL A 58 22.04 -12.11 -23.35
N GLU A 59 23.16 -12.71 -23.76
CA GLU A 59 23.39 -13.10 -25.15
C GLU A 59 22.65 -14.40 -25.46
N ARG A 60 22.01 -14.46 -26.64
CA ARG A 60 21.28 -15.62 -27.16
C ARG A 60 21.49 -15.76 -28.67
N GLY A 61 21.30 -16.99 -29.16
CA GLY A 61 21.45 -17.35 -30.57
C GLY A 61 22.90 -17.36 -31.05
N GLU A 62 23.11 -17.82 -32.29
CA GLU A 62 24.43 -17.92 -32.91
C GLU A 62 25.07 -16.54 -33.14
N GLU A 63 24.26 -15.52 -33.43
CA GLU A 63 24.68 -14.14 -33.64
C GLU A 63 25.01 -13.38 -32.33
N LYS A 64 24.91 -14.02 -31.17
CA LYS A 64 25.16 -13.42 -29.84
C LYS A 64 24.40 -12.11 -29.58
N ARG A 65 23.17 -12.00 -30.10
CA ARG A 65 22.33 -10.82 -29.88
C ARG A 65 21.91 -10.75 -28.41
N LYS A 66 21.87 -9.55 -27.85
CA LYS A 66 21.52 -9.30 -26.44
C LYS A 66 20.03 -9.11 -26.25
N TYR A 67 19.44 -9.86 -25.33
CA TYR A 67 18.03 -9.79 -24.97
C TYR A 67 17.84 -9.53 -23.48
N PRO A 68 16.73 -8.88 -23.08
CA PRO A 68 16.45 -8.64 -21.67
C PRO A 68 16.02 -9.94 -20.97
N GLN A 69 16.61 -10.20 -19.81
CA GLN A 69 16.22 -11.19 -18.81
C GLN A 69 15.70 -10.44 -17.58
N VAL A 70 14.56 -10.86 -17.01
CA VAL A 70 13.89 -10.18 -15.91
C VAL A 70 13.93 -11.01 -14.63
N ASP A 71 14.42 -10.39 -13.55
CA ASP A 71 14.38 -10.93 -12.19
C ASP A 71 13.13 -10.40 -11.45
N TYR A 72 12.11 -11.24 -11.31
CA TYR A 72 10.87 -10.88 -10.62
C TYR A 72 11.02 -10.81 -9.10
N SER A 73 12.15 -11.26 -8.52
CA SER A 73 12.46 -10.99 -7.13
C SER A 73 12.80 -9.51 -6.87
N LYS A 74 13.11 -8.73 -7.92
CA LYS A 74 13.44 -7.30 -7.84
C LYS A 74 12.43 -6.40 -8.53
N CYS A 75 11.77 -6.90 -9.57
CA CYS A 75 10.87 -6.10 -10.38
C CYS A 75 9.72 -5.50 -9.54
N CYS A 76 9.49 -4.19 -9.71
CA CYS A 76 8.40 -3.47 -9.05
C CYS A 76 7.26 -3.06 -10.00
N PHE A 77 7.26 -3.57 -11.24
CA PHE A 77 6.20 -3.37 -12.23
C PHE A 77 5.87 -1.89 -12.52
N CYS A 78 6.89 -1.02 -12.47
CA CYS A 78 6.72 0.42 -12.71
C CYS A 78 6.41 0.79 -14.17
N GLY A 79 6.75 -0.08 -15.12
CA GLY A 79 6.56 0.14 -16.55
C GLY A 79 7.52 1.13 -17.21
N LEU A 80 8.53 1.64 -16.50
CA LEU A 80 9.53 2.53 -17.11
C LEU A 80 10.32 1.85 -18.24
N CYS A 81 10.51 0.53 -18.16
CA CYS A 81 11.18 -0.25 -19.20
C CYS A 81 10.34 -0.39 -20.49
N GLU A 82 9.01 -0.41 -20.36
CA GLU A 82 8.06 -0.37 -21.47
C GLU A 82 8.06 1.02 -22.10
N ASP A 83 7.96 2.08 -21.29
CA ASP A 83 7.93 3.48 -21.75
C ASP A 83 9.18 3.90 -22.53
N ILE A 84 10.36 3.41 -22.13
CA ILE A 84 11.63 3.79 -22.78
C ILE A 84 11.92 2.96 -24.04
N CYS A 85 11.18 1.87 -24.30
CA CYS A 85 11.52 0.94 -25.37
C CYS A 85 11.20 1.53 -26.75
N PRO A 86 12.19 1.85 -27.60
CA PRO A 86 11.95 2.56 -28.86
C PRO A 86 11.28 1.69 -29.93
N ARG A 87 11.30 0.36 -29.75
CA ARG A 87 10.70 -0.63 -30.67
C ARG A 87 9.46 -1.29 -30.09
N GLU A 88 9.05 -0.88 -28.89
CA GLU A 88 7.96 -1.51 -28.13
C GLU A 88 8.10 -3.04 -28.00
N ALA A 89 9.35 -3.52 -27.92
CA ALA A 89 9.67 -4.93 -27.91
C ALA A 89 9.41 -5.60 -26.56
N ILE A 90 9.40 -4.84 -25.47
CA ILE A 90 9.08 -5.34 -24.13
C ILE A 90 7.84 -4.61 -23.62
N LYS A 91 6.82 -5.36 -23.21
CA LYS A 91 5.54 -4.84 -22.71
C LYS A 91 5.13 -5.53 -21.43
N LEU A 92 4.34 -4.87 -20.60
CA LEU A 92 3.72 -5.50 -19.43
C LEU A 92 2.39 -6.14 -19.85
N SER A 93 2.23 -7.45 -19.66
CA SER A 93 0.96 -8.13 -19.89
C SER A 93 -0.02 -7.90 -18.74
N HIS A 94 -1.26 -8.34 -18.90
CA HIS A 94 -2.28 -8.31 -17.84
C HIS A 94 -2.24 -9.55 -16.94
N PHE A 95 -1.19 -10.37 -17.02
CA PHE A 95 -1.10 -11.62 -16.27
C PHE A 95 -0.48 -11.41 -14.88
N PRO A 96 -1.22 -11.68 -13.78
CA PRO A 96 -0.76 -11.37 -12.43
C PRO A 96 0.04 -12.49 -11.75
N PHE A 97 -0.02 -13.73 -12.26
CA PHE A 97 0.45 -14.90 -11.52
C PHE A 97 1.95 -15.15 -11.67
N ILE A 98 2.69 -14.95 -10.58
CA ILE A 98 4.10 -15.34 -10.46
C ILE A 98 4.31 -15.92 -9.05
N VAL A 99 4.13 -17.23 -8.93
CA VAL A 99 4.27 -17.98 -7.68
C VAL A 99 5.26 -19.11 -7.88
N VAL A 100 6.25 -19.22 -7.00
CA VAL A 100 7.31 -20.23 -7.11
C VAL A 100 7.66 -20.83 -5.74
N PHE A 101 8.18 -22.06 -5.74
CA PHE A 101 8.72 -22.74 -4.56
C PHE A 101 10.23 -22.50 -4.37
N ASN A 102 10.91 -22.05 -5.42
CA ASN A 102 12.35 -21.77 -5.41
C ASN A 102 12.61 -20.39 -6.03
N ARG A 103 13.44 -19.59 -5.36
CA ARG A 103 13.83 -18.24 -5.76
C ARG A 103 14.39 -18.17 -7.18
N ASP A 104 15.20 -19.15 -7.61
CA ASP A 104 15.84 -19.12 -8.93
C ASP A 104 14.82 -19.13 -10.07
N ALA A 105 13.62 -19.70 -9.82
CA ALA A 105 12.52 -19.71 -10.78
C ALA A 105 11.89 -18.33 -11.00
N LEU A 106 12.24 -17.30 -10.20
CA LEU A 106 11.82 -15.91 -10.41
C LEU A 106 12.61 -15.19 -11.51
N VAL A 107 13.70 -15.78 -12.00
CA VAL A 107 14.50 -15.22 -13.09
C VAL A 107 13.97 -15.77 -14.41
N TYR A 108 13.33 -14.92 -15.21
CA TYR A 108 12.74 -15.32 -16.48
C TYR A 108 13.69 -14.99 -17.63
N PRO A 109 14.20 -16.01 -18.34
CA PRO A 109 15.06 -15.79 -19.49
C PRO A 109 14.26 -15.28 -20.71
N PRO A 110 14.91 -14.74 -21.75
CA PRO A 110 14.24 -14.18 -22.92
C PRO A 110 13.23 -15.11 -23.59
N GLU A 111 13.53 -16.40 -23.66
CA GLU A 111 12.68 -17.41 -24.29
C GLU A 111 11.35 -17.54 -23.53
N LYS A 112 11.45 -17.63 -22.19
CA LYS A 112 10.28 -17.64 -21.32
C LYS A 112 9.52 -16.32 -21.42
N LEU A 113 10.17 -15.17 -21.58
CA LEU A 113 9.48 -13.89 -21.76
C LEU A 113 8.75 -13.78 -23.10
N ALA A 114 9.22 -14.49 -24.14
CA ALA A 114 8.56 -14.53 -25.45
C ALA A 114 7.30 -15.41 -25.45
N GLU A 115 7.21 -16.39 -24.54
CA GLU A 115 6.02 -17.21 -24.39
C GLU A 115 4.85 -16.42 -23.78
N PRO A 116 3.68 -16.38 -24.45
CA PRO A 116 2.51 -15.72 -23.89
C PRO A 116 2.08 -16.41 -22.59
N PRO A 117 1.72 -15.64 -21.54
CA PRO A 117 1.29 -16.24 -20.28
C PRO A 117 0.00 -17.04 -20.46
N LYS A 118 -0.02 -18.27 -19.93
CA LYS A 118 -1.21 -19.13 -19.93
C LYS A 118 -1.69 -19.34 -18.49
N PRO A 119 -2.98 -19.14 -18.20
CA PRO A 119 -3.56 -19.55 -16.93
C PRO A 119 -3.72 -21.07 -16.93
N GLU A 120 -2.75 -21.80 -16.39
CA GLU A 120 -2.86 -23.24 -16.19
C GLU A 120 -3.29 -23.53 -14.75
N HIS A 121 -4.36 -24.31 -14.59
CA HIS A 121 -4.80 -24.75 -13.27
C HIS A 121 -3.81 -25.78 -12.72
N PRO A 122 -3.34 -25.62 -11.47
CA PRO A 122 -2.55 -26.67 -10.86
C PRO A 122 -3.43 -27.91 -10.68
N THR A 123 -2.98 -29.06 -11.18
CA THR A 123 -3.69 -30.32 -11.02
C THR A 123 -3.57 -30.83 -9.58
N PRO A 124 -4.67 -31.26 -8.95
CA PRO A 124 -4.61 -31.85 -7.61
C PRO A 124 -3.77 -33.13 -7.62
N PRO A 125 -2.83 -33.28 -6.67
CA PRO A 125 -2.01 -34.48 -6.57
C PRO A 125 -2.78 -35.63 -5.92
N LYS A 126 -2.24 -36.86 -6.04
CA LYS A 126 -2.73 -37.99 -5.25
C LYS A 126 -2.39 -37.77 -3.78
N ILE A 127 -3.43 -37.70 -2.94
CA ILE A 127 -3.29 -37.40 -1.51
C ILE A 127 -2.61 -38.57 -0.78
N LYS A 128 -1.50 -38.29 -0.10
CA LYS A 128 -0.72 -39.26 0.68
C LYS A 128 -1.28 -39.41 2.09
N GLY A 129 -2.37 -40.14 2.24
CA GLY A 129 -2.95 -40.51 3.54
C GLY A 129 -3.80 -39.41 4.20
N ILE A 130 -4.52 -39.79 5.25
CA ILE A 130 -5.55 -38.95 5.89
C ILE A 130 -4.96 -37.78 6.68
N THR A 131 -3.76 -37.92 7.25
CA THR A 131 -3.09 -36.85 7.99
C THR A 131 -2.76 -35.67 7.08
N ASN A 132 -2.17 -35.94 5.91
CA ASN A 132 -1.85 -34.90 4.93
C ASN A 132 -3.10 -34.26 4.33
N TRP A 133 -4.17 -35.03 4.14
CA TRP A 133 -5.49 -34.49 3.79
C TRP A 133 -5.97 -33.48 4.84
N ALA A 134 -5.96 -33.86 6.13
CA ALA A 134 -6.46 -33.02 7.22
C ALA A 134 -5.64 -31.74 7.38
N ILE A 135 -4.30 -31.83 7.38
CA ILE A 135 -3.41 -30.67 7.47
C ILE A 135 -3.65 -29.71 6.30
N SER A 136 -3.78 -30.23 5.07
CA SER A 136 -4.01 -29.40 3.89
C SER A 136 -5.35 -28.63 3.90
N ARG A 137 -6.25 -28.90 4.85
CA ARG A 137 -7.56 -28.28 4.99
C ARG A 137 -7.70 -27.42 6.25
N SER A 138 -6.61 -27.16 6.97
CA SER A 138 -6.63 -26.41 8.23
C SER A 138 -5.36 -25.58 8.40
N PHE A 139 -5.12 -24.62 7.50
CA PHE A 139 -4.01 -23.68 7.63
C PHE A 139 -4.39 -22.50 8.52
N TRP A 140 -3.63 -22.30 9.59
CA TRP A 140 -3.80 -21.22 10.57
C TRP A 140 -2.70 -20.20 10.32
N VAL A 141 -3.07 -19.08 9.69
CA VAL A 141 -2.14 -18.10 9.17
C VAL A 141 -1.90 -17.00 10.19
N ASN A 142 -0.66 -16.90 10.68
CA ASN A 142 -0.12 -15.69 11.25
C ASN A 142 0.48 -14.84 10.12
N PHE A 143 0.27 -13.54 10.14
CA PHE A 143 0.78 -12.66 9.08
C PHE A 143 1.65 -11.57 9.66
N PHE A 144 2.83 -11.33 9.10
CA PHE A 144 3.64 -10.15 9.40
C PHE A 144 3.66 -9.28 8.15
N PHE A 145 2.78 -8.28 8.10
CA PHE A 145 2.68 -7.40 6.94
C PHE A 145 3.26 -6.02 7.19
N THR A 146 4.01 -5.53 6.21
CA THR A 146 4.63 -4.23 6.22
C THR A 146 4.30 -3.47 4.93
N GLY A 147 3.49 -2.40 5.05
CA GLY A 147 3.12 -1.55 3.91
C GLY A 147 2.12 -2.21 2.95
N CYS A 148 2.37 -2.10 1.64
CA CYS A 148 1.36 -2.36 0.59
C CYS A 148 0.88 -3.81 0.47
N CYS A 149 1.68 -4.79 0.90
CA CYS A 149 1.29 -6.20 0.79
C CYS A 149 0.12 -6.53 1.74
N PHE A 150 -0.01 -5.81 2.86
CA PHE A 150 -1.19 -5.87 3.72
C PHE A 150 -2.45 -5.47 2.95
N ILE A 151 -2.34 -4.40 2.15
CA ILE A 151 -3.47 -3.78 1.46
C ILE A 151 -4.06 -4.70 0.41
N GLU A 152 -3.23 -5.48 -0.30
CA GLU A 152 -3.70 -6.50 -1.25
C GLU A 152 -4.04 -7.84 -0.58
N ALA A 153 -3.63 -8.06 0.67
CA ALA A 153 -4.08 -9.19 1.46
C ALA A 153 -5.42 -8.90 2.16
N ALA A 154 -5.79 -7.63 2.38
CA ALA A 154 -7.06 -7.27 3.02
C ALA A 154 -8.32 -7.86 2.33
N PRO A 155 -8.41 -7.92 0.99
CA PRO A 155 -9.54 -8.56 0.31
C PRO A 155 -9.71 -10.05 0.63
N TRP A 156 -8.67 -10.72 1.14
CA TRP A 156 -8.72 -12.14 1.47
C TRP A 156 -9.54 -12.47 2.71
N VAL A 157 -9.57 -11.53 3.64
CA VAL A 157 -10.35 -11.61 4.87
C VAL A 157 -11.69 -10.87 4.74
N SER A 158 -11.97 -10.33 3.54
CA SER A 158 -13.23 -9.67 3.20
C SER A 158 -14.16 -10.60 2.41
N SER A 159 -15.40 -10.15 2.21
CA SER A 159 -16.45 -10.90 1.51
C SER A 159 -16.16 -11.17 0.03
N GLY A 160 -15.16 -10.51 -0.58
CA GLY A 160 -14.86 -10.67 -2.00
C GLY A 160 -14.20 -12.02 -2.33
N PHE A 161 -13.17 -12.43 -1.58
CA PHE A 161 -12.39 -13.64 -1.92
C PHE A 161 -12.75 -14.85 -1.06
N ASP A 162 -13.17 -14.62 0.19
CA ASP A 162 -13.59 -15.63 1.17
C ASP A 162 -12.68 -16.87 1.20
N MET A 163 -11.49 -16.72 1.77
CA MET A 163 -10.51 -17.82 1.85
C MET A 163 -10.85 -18.84 2.94
N GLU A 164 -11.78 -18.53 3.86
CA GLU A 164 -12.20 -19.47 4.90
C GLU A 164 -12.81 -20.75 4.29
N ARG A 165 -13.41 -20.66 3.09
CA ARG A 165 -13.89 -21.82 2.32
C ARG A 165 -12.81 -22.85 1.98
N PHE A 166 -11.53 -22.44 1.96
CA PHE A 166 -10.39 -23.33 1.72
C PHE A 166 -9.80 -23.91 3.01
N GLY A 167 -10.39 -23.60 4.18
CA GLY A 167 -9.87 -24.04 5.48
C GLY A 167 -8.70 -23.19 5.98
N MET A 168 -8.64 -21.93 5.55
CA MET A 168 -7.63 -20.97 6.01
C MET A 168 -8.22 -20.00 7.04
N LEU A 169 -7.55 -19.86 8.18
CA LEU A 169 -7.99 -18.98 9.24
C LEU A 169 -6.88 -18.02 9.65
N ALA A 170 -7.16 -16.72 9.63
CA ALA A 170 -6.24 -15.73 10.17
C ALA A 170 -6.19 -15.83 11.70
N LYS A 171 -4.99 -15.90 12.28
CA LYS A 171 -4.76 -16.02 13.73
C LYS A 171 -3.69 -15.06 14.20
N GLY A 172 -4.03 -14.24 15.20
CA GLY A 172 -3.09 -13.29 15.79
C GLY A 172 -1.99 -13.91 16.67
N SER A 173 -2.19 -15.14 17.15
CA SER A 173 -1.22 -15.82 18.03
C SER A 173 -0.30 -16.76 17.23
N PRO A 174 1.04 -16.57 17.28
CA PRO A 174 1.96 -17.50 16.63
C PRO A 174 1.88 -18.92 17.18
N ARG A 175 1.56 -19.08 18.48
CA ARG A 175 1.46 -20.41 19.12
C ARG A 175 0.32 -21.28 18.57
N HIS A 176 -0.62 -20.68 17.86
CA HIS A 176 -1.74 -21.37 17.24
C HIS A 176 -1.62 -21.41 15.71
N SER A 177 -0.52 -20.95 15.13
CA SER A 177 -0.39 -20.77 13.68
C SER A 177 0.66 -21.69 13.09
N ASP A 178 0.35 -22.31 11.96
CA ASP A 178 1.25 -23.19 11.20
C ASP A 178 1.72 -22.56 9.88
N VAL A 179 1.18 -21.41 9.48
CA VAL A 179 1.66 -20.63 8.33
C VAL A 179 2.06 -19.24 8.79
N LEU A 180 3.27 -18.81 8.44
CA LEU A 180 3.73 -17.44 8.61
C LEU A 180 3.79 -16.75 7.24
N LEU A 181 2.85 -15.85 7.01
CA LEU A 181 2.78 -15.04 5.80
C LEU A 181 3.53 -13.72 6.02
N ILE A 182 4.69 -13.57 5.40
CA ILE A 182 5.55 -12.39 5.55
C ILE A 182 5.41 -11.56 4.28
N GLY A 183 4.76 -10.41 4.37
CA GLY A 183 4.59 -9.52 3.22
C GLY A 183 5.22 -8.16 3.44
N GLY A 184 5.89 -7.68 2.40
CA GLY A 184 6.49 -6.35 2.40
C GLY A 184 7.91 -6.29 2.96
N TYR A 185 8.30 -5.07 3.34
CA TYR A 185 9.66 -4.70 3.69
C TYR A 185 10.12 -5.20 5.07
N VAL A 186 11.34 -5.74 5.13
CA VAL A 186 11.94 -6.24 6.38
C VAL A 186 13.15 -5.39 6.73
N THR A 187 13.06 -4.60 7.81
CA THR A 187 14.21 -3.93 8.44
C THR A 187 14.98 -4.89 9.34
N ILE A 188 16.18 -4.49 9.76
CA ILE A 188 16.90 -5.16 10.86
C ILE A 188 16.02 -5.22 12.13
N LYS A 189 15.35 -4.11 12.49
CA LYS A 189 14.47 -4.03 13.68
C LYS A 189 13.28 -4.97 13.58
N THR A 190 12.70 -5.11 12.39
CA THR A 190 11.56 -5.98 12.09
C THR A 190 11.94 -7.45 12.02
N LEU A 191 13.09 -7.79 11.42
CA LEU A 191 13.59 -9.16 11.33
C LEU A 191 13.67 -9.83 12.70
N ARG A 192 14.15 -9.10 13.71
CA ARG A 192 14.19 -9.54 15.12
C ARG A 192 12.83 -10.03 15.62
N ARG A 193 11.73 -9.34 15.25
CA ARG A 193 10.36 -9.72 15.63
C ARG A 193 9.85 -10.91 14.84
N ILE A 194 10.12 -10.94 13.53
CA ILE A 194 9.76 -12.06 12.65
C ILE A 194 10.38 -13.37 13.14
N LEU A 195 11.67 -13.37 13.47
CA LEU A 195 12.35 -14.56 13.99
C LEU A 195 11.72 -15.04 15.29
N ARG A 196 11.44 -14.14 16.23
CA ARG A 196 10.77 -14.47 17.50
C ARG A 196 9.37 -15.07 17.30
N ILE A 197 8.61 -14.58 16.31
CA ILE A 197 7.29 -15.11 15.96
C ILE A 197 7.44 -16.55 15.44
N TYR A 198 8.36 -16.76 14.49
CA TYR A 198 8.60 -18.07 13.87
C TYR A 198 9.05 -19.13 14.89
N GLU A 199 9.83 -18.74 15.90
CA GLU A 199 10.25 -19.63 16.99
C GLU A 199 9.09 -20.10 17.87
N GLN A 200 8.03 -19.29 17.99
CA GLN A 200 6.87 -19.60 18.84
C GLN A 200 5.83 -20.48 18.14
N MET A 201 6.00 -20.74 16.84
CA MET A 201 5.04 -21.51 16.05
C MET A 201 5.22 -23.02 16.21
N PRO A 202 4.13 -23.80 16.34
CA PRO A 202 4.15 -25.26 16.36
C PRO A 202 4.58 -25.86 15.01
N ARG A 203 4.97 -27.14 15.00
CA ARG A 203 5.25 -27.90 13.78
C ARG A 203 4.03 -28.75 13.35
N PRO A 204 3.86 -29.04 12.04
CA PRO A 204 4.62 -28.48 10.91
C PRO A 204 4.36 -26.98 10.76
N LYS A 205 5.35 -26.22 10.25
CA LYS A 205 5.23 -24.79 10.00
C LYS A 205 5.79 -24.40 8.63
N TYR A 206 5.13 -23.46 7.98
CA TYR A 206 5.44 -23.00 6.63
C TYR A 206 5.60 -21.49 6.60
N VAL A 207 6.46 -20.99 5.71
CA VAL A 207 6.70 -19.57 5.51
C VAL A 207 6.38 -19.21 4.06
N ILE A 208 5.46 -18.27 3.89
CA ILE A 208 5.09 -17.74 2.58
C ILE A 208 5.52 -16.28 2.53
N THR A 209 6.24 -15.90 1.48
CA THR A 209 6.61 -14.50 1.26
C THR A 209 5.69 -13.86 0.22
N LEU A 210 5.23 -12.65 0.53
CA LEU A 210 4.35 -11.86 -0.33
C LEU A 210 5.07 -10.60 -0.82
N GLY A 211 5.29 -10.55 -2.13
CA GLY A 211 5.96 -9.46 -2.83
C GLY A 211 7.48 -9.62 -2.94
N CYS A 212 8.11 -8.72 -3.69
CA CYS A 212 9.56 -8.72 -3.96
C CYS A 212 10.43 -8.28 -2.75
N CYS A 213 9.87 -7.52 -1.81
CA CYS A 213 10.59 -6.96 -0.68
C CYS A 213 11.21 -8.02 0.28
N PRO A 214 10.49 -9.05 0.74
CA PRO A 214 11.08 -10.08 1.60
C PRO A 214 12.09 -10.98 0.86
N VAL A 215 11.98 -11.09 -0.48
CA VAL A 215 12.84 -11.96 -1.29
C VAL A 215 14.19 -11.31 -1.60
N ASN A 216 14.19 -10.04 -2.01
CA ASN A 216 15.41 -9.36 -2.48
C ASN A 216 15.61 -7.92 -1.96
N GLY A 217 14.86 -7.50 -0.93
CA GLY A 217 14.75 -6.09 -0.53
C GLY A 217 13.88 -5.24 -1.49
N GLY A 218 13.45 -5.80 -2.62
CA GLY A 218 12.54 -5.17 -3.58
C GLY A 218 13.07 -3.83 -4.11
N THR A 219 12.26 -2.77 -3.94
CA THR A 219 12.64 -1.41 -4.38
C THR A 219 13.71 -0.75 -3.49
N TYR A 220 14.00 -1.36 -2.33
CA TYR A 220 14.91 -0.85 -1.30
C TYR A 220 16.16 -1.72 -1.16
N TRP A 221 16.50 -2.50 -2.18
CA TRP A 221 17.61 -3.46 -2.21
C TRP A 221 18.98 -2.83 -1.89
N ASP A 222 19.13 -1.53 -2.13
CA ASP A 222 20.29 -0.68 -1.91
C ASP A 222 20.21 0.15 -0.62
N SER A 223 19.12 0.06 0.15
CA SER A 223 19.03 0.74 1.45
C SER A 223 19.83 0.02 2.52
N TYR A 224 20.42 0.82 3.40
CA TYR A 224 21.33 0.39 4.45
C TYR A 224 20.63 -0.37 5.58
N ASN A 225 19.31 -0.21 5.73
CA ASN A 225 18.52 -0.83 6.79
C ASN A 225 17.71 -2.06 6.32
N THR A 226 17.77 -2.38 5.03
CA THR A 226 16.96 -3.42 4.39
C THR A 226 17.59 -4.80 4.53
N ILE A 227 16.79 -5.79 4.93
CA ILE A 227 17.13 -7.20 4.74
C ILE A 227 16.94 -7.57 3.27
N LYS A 228 18.06 -7.91 2.61
CA LYS A 228 18.10 -8.18 1.18
C LYS A 228 17.75 -9.61 0.82
N ASN A 229 17.77 -10.55 1.77
CA ASN A 229 17.35 -11.92 1.51
C ASN A 229 16.88 -12.55 2.81
N LEU A 230 15.57 -12.80 2.92
CA LEU A 230 15.01 -13.43 4.10
C LEU A 230 15.43 -14.92 4.23
N GLU A 231 15.69 -15.62 3.12
CA GLU A 231 16.16 -17.03 3.15
C GLU A 231 17.52 -17.20 3.85
N ASN A 232 18.29 -16.13 4.02
CA ASN A 232 19.53 -16.17 4.80
C ASN A 232 19.26 -16.37 6.31
N TYR A 233 18.03 -16.11 6.77
CA TYR A 233 17.66 -16.05 8.19
C TYR A 233 16.62 -17.09 8.59
N MET A 234 15.76 -17.53 7.66
CA MET A 234 14.72 -18.52 7.93
C MET A 234 14.31 -19.26 6.65
N PRO A 235 13.73 -20.47 6.74
CA PRO A 235 13.19 -21.14 5.56
C PRO A 235 12.04 -20.33 4.95
N VAL A 236 11.97 -20.29 3.62
CA VAL A 236 10.84 -19.74 2.85
C VAL A 236 10.32 -20.82 1.91
N ASP A 237 9.08 -21.28 2.10
CA ASP A 237 8.50 -22.38 1.34
C ASP A 237 7.90 -21.93 0.00
N ILE A 238 7.23 -20.78 -0.02
CA ILE A 238 6.58 -20.23 -1.22
C ILE A 238 6.88 -18.74 -1.34
N MET A 239 7.11 -18.29 -2.58
CA MET A 239 7.35 -16.89 -2.92
C MET A 239 6.35 -16.41 -3.96
N ILE A 240 5.66 -15.33 -3.65
CA ILE A 240 4.71 -14.66 -4.54
C ILE A 240 5.36 -13.36 -5.00
N ALA A 241 5.74 -13.25 -6.27
CA ALA A 241 6.33 -12.03 -6.79
C ALA A 241 5.26 -10.97 -7.10
N GLY A 242 5.59 -9.71 -6.87
CA GLY A 242 4.69 -8.58 -7.05
C GLY A 242 5.13 -7.33 -6.28
N CYS A 243 4.56 -6.18 -6.60
CA CYS A 243 4.81 -4.94 -5.86
C CYS A 243 3.62 -3.97 -5.91
N PRO A 244 2.60 -4.14 -5.04
CA PRO A 244 2.26 -5.41 -4.39
C PRO A 244 1.72 -6.43 -5.41
N PRO A 245 1.80 -7.74 -5.14
CA PRO A 245 1.04 -8.72 -5.90
C PRO A 245 -0.46 -8.50 -5.69
N ARG A 246 -1.26 -8.71 -6.73
CA ARG A 246 -2.73 -8.67 -6.59
C ARG A 246 -3.23 -9.78 -5.64
N PRO A 247 -4.50 -9.77 -5.21
CA PRO A 247 -5.01 -10.81 -4.31
C PRO A 247 -5.06 -12.20 -4.96
N GLU A 248 -5.20 -12.30 -6.28
CA GLU A 248 -5.37 -13.57 -7.00
C GLU A 248 -4.15 -14.51 -6.89
N PRO A 249 -2.89 -14.05 -7.10
CA PRO A 249 -1.69 -14.84 -6.85
C PRO A 249 -1.56 -15.46 -5.46
N ILE A 250 -2.06 -14.77 -4.43
CA ILE A 250 -2.05 -15.31 -3.07
C ILE A 250 -2.90 -16.59 -3.02
N GLY A 251 -3.99 -16.62 -3.78
CA GLY A 251 -4.98 -17.71 -3.83
C GLY A 251 -4.38 -18.95 -4.45
N LEU A 252 -3.70 -18.72 -5.57
CA LEU A 252 -2.92 -19.73 -6.22
C LEU A 252 -1.83 -20.29 -5.29
N ALA A 253 -1.12 -19.44 -4.55
CA ALA A 253 -0.09 -19.88 -3.62
C ALA A 253 -0.64 -20.79 -2.51
N VAL A 254 -1.83 -20.52 -2.01
CA VAL A 254 -2.52 -21.37 -1.05
C VAL A 254 -2.84 -22.72 -1.64
N VAL A 255 -3.47 -22.76 -2.82
CA VAL A 255 -3.82 -24.04 -3.46
C VAL A 255 -2.57 -24.86 -3.73
N LEU A 256 -1.49 -24.22 -4.17
CA LEU A 256 -0.19 -24.85 -4.33
C LEU A 256 0.37 -25.38 -3.00
N ALA A 257 0.22 -24.66 -1.89
CA ALA A 257 0.59 -25.13 -0.56
C ALA A 257 -0.23 -26.36 -0.14
N MET A 258 -1.55 -26.33 -0.35
CA MET A 258 -2.44 -27.46 -0.09
C MET A 258 -1.99 -28.70 -0.87
N HIS A 259 -1.71 -28.55 -2.17
CA HIS A 259 -1.24 -29.63 -3.03
C HIS A 259 0.12 -30.17 -2.57
N ALA A 260 1.05 -29.29 -2.17
CA ALA A 260 2.34 -29.72 -1.64
C ALA A 260 2.17 -30.59 -0.39
N VAL A 261 1.37 -30.15 0.59
CA VAL A 261 1.08 -30.92 1.81
C VAL A 261 0.38 -32.23 1.49
N GLN A 262 -0.61 -32.23 0.61
CA GLN A 262 -1.26 -33.46 0.14
C GLN A 262 -0.29 -34.46 -0.49
N SER A 263 0.79 -33.97 -1.12
CA SER A 263 1.87 -34.77 -1.69
C SER A 263 2.90 -35.25 -0.65
N GLY A 264 2.72 -34.92 0.63
CA GLY A 264 3.58 -35.30 1.75
C GLY A 264 4.67 -34.29 2.09
N TYR A 265 4.59 -33.05 1.60
CA TYR A 265 5.50 -31.97 1.99
C TYR A 265 5.18 -31.46 3.41
N MET A 266 6.20 -31.32 4.27
CA MET A 266 6.03 -30.92 5.68
C MET A 266 6.83 -29.67 6.07
N GLY A 267 7.31 -28.91 5.08
CA GLY A 267 8.13 -27.70 5.27
C GLY A 267 9.62 -27.93 4.98
N LYS A 268 10.35 -26.85 4.69
CA LYS A 268 11.82 -26.87 4.57
C LYS A 268 12.46 -27.16 5.94
N GLU A 269 13.71 -27.65 5.90
CA GLU A 269 14.52 -27.83 7.11
C GLU A 269 14.69 -26.50 7.86
N GLU A 270 14.57 -26.55 9.19
CA GLU A 270 14.66 -25.36 10.02
C GLU A 270 16.11 -24.88 10.12
N LYS A 271 16.38 -23.75 9.47
CA LYS A 271 17.66 -23.04 9.56
C LYS A 271 17.41 -21.59 9.97
N LEU A 272 17.69 -21.28 11.23
CA LEU A 272 17.62 -19.91 11.75
C LEU A 272 19.01 -19.33 11.92
N ASN A 273 19.33 -18.29 11.14
CA ASN A 273 20.58 -17.54 11.33
C ASN A 273 20.33 -16.37 12.28
N LYS A 274 21.00 -16.38 13.43
CA LYS A 274 20.95 -15.30 14.43
C LYS A 274 22.31 -14.63 14.65
N GLU A 275 23.31 -14.98 13.86
CA GLU A 275 24.67 -14.48 14.05
C GLU A 275 24.76 -13.00 13.62
N GLY A 276 25.25 -12.16 14.53
CA GLY A 276 25.48 -10.73 14.30
C GLY A 276 25.00 -9.86 15.48
N ARG A 277 25.86 -8.93 15.92
CA ARG A 277 25.57 -8.02 17.06
C ARG A 277 24.26 -7.24 16.92
N TYR A 278 23.78 -7.03 15.68
CA TYR A 278 22.56 -6.28 15.38
C TYR A 278 21.28 -7.13 15.35
N LEU A 279 21.33 -8.44 15.61
CA LEU A 279 20.13 -9.30 15.64
C LEU A 279 19.68 -9.67 17.05
N GLU A 280 20.45 -9.30 18.07
CA GLU A 280 20.00 -9.41 19.46
C GLU A 280 18.73 -8.57 19.64
N VAL A 281 17.67 -9.23 20.09
CA VAL A 281 16.46 -8.54 20.52
C VAL A 281 16.81 -7.93 21.88
N PRO A 282 16.85 -6.59 22.00
CA PRO A 282 17.06 -5.98 23.31
C PRO A 282 15.97 -6.53 24.23
N PRO A 283 16.29 -6.90 25.48
CA PRO A 283 15.25 -7.14 26.45
C PRO A 283 14.35 -5.91 26.48
N ALA A 284 13.04 -6.11 26.65
CA ALA A 284 12.15 -4.97 26.85
C ALA A 284 12.71 -4.17 28.03
N GLU A 285 12.85 -2.84 27.87
CA GLU A 285 13.33 -1.98 28.95
C GLU A 285 12.40 -2.18 30.16
N GLU A 286 12.88 -2.90 31.16
CA GLU A 286 12.21 -2.99 32.45
C GLU A 286 12.58 -1.73 33.23
N GLU A 287 11.79 -0.68 33.05
CA GLU A 287 11.82 0.41 34.01
C GLU A 287 11.38 -0.10 35.38
N ALA A 288 11.87 0.55 36.45
CA ALA A 288 11.51 0.22 37.82
C ALA A 288 9.98 0.29 37.98
N LYS A 289 9.35 -0.86 38.19
CA LYS A 289 7.90 -0.97 38.35
C LYS A 289 7.54 -0.48 39.75
N GLU A 290 6.92 0.69 39.85
CA GLU A 290 6.17 1.04 41.07
C GLU A 290 5.01 0.04 41.22
N ILE A 291 4.64 -0.27 42.47
CA ILE A 291 3.56 -1.22 42.75
C ILE A 291 2.25 -0.65 42.16
N GLY A 292 1.67 -1.35 41.17
CA GLY A 292 0.45 -0.93 40.47
C GLY A 292 0.65 -0.43 39.04
N GLU A 293 1.90 -0.27 38.59
CA GLU A 293 2.22 0.13 37.22
C GLU A 293 2.59 -1.05 36.32
N TYR A 294 2.10 -1.00 35.08
CA TYR A 294 2.37 -2.01 34.06
C TYR A 294 2.87 -1.36 32.77
N SER A 295 3.89 -1.96 32.16
CA SER A 295 4.36 -1.55 30.83
C SER A 295 3.92 -2.60 29.80
N ILE A 296 3.19 -2.16 28.77
CA ILE A 296 2.70 -3.04 27.70
C ILE A 296 3.18 -2.52 26.34
N PRO A 297 3.87 -3.34 25.54
CA PRO A 297 4.17 -3.01 24.15
C PRO A 297 2.93 -3.25 23.28
N PHE A 298 2.61 -2.28 22.43
CA PHE A 298 1.54 -2.35 21.44
C PHE A 298 2.15 -2.38 20.04
N GLY A 299 2.33 -3.59 19.50
CA GLY A 299 2.92 -3.83 18.19
C GLY A 299 4.34 -4.39 18.22
N PRO A 300 5.04 -4.44 17.07
CA PRO A 300 4.62 -4.06 15.70
C PRO A 300 3.95 -5.21 14.92
N GLN A 301 3.32 -6.16 15.61
CA GLN A 301 2.61 -7.30 15.01
C GLN A 301 1.13 -7.37 15.43
N HIS A 302 0.74 -6.61 16.45
CA HIS A 302 -0.60 -6.71 17.02
C HIS A 302 -1.65 -6.28 15.98
N PRO A 303 -2.77 -7.01 15.81
CA PRO A 303 -3.79 -6.69 14.80
C PRO A 303 -4.28 -5.24 14.85
N ALA A 304 -4.32 -4.65 16.04
CA ALA A 304 -4.73 -3.26 16.23
C ALA A 304 -3.59 -2.23 16.03
N SER A 305 -2.32 -2.58 16.19
CA SER A 305 -1.21 -1.63 15.99
C SER A 305 -0.73 -1.59 14.54
N GLY A 306 -0.97 -2.67 13.80
CA GLY A 306 -0.25 -2.91 12.55
C GLY A 306 1.25 -2.99 12.82
N ASN A 307 2.03 -2.37 11.95
CA ASN A 307 3.49 -2.39 11.90
C ASN A 307 4.20 -1.26 12.68
N PHE A 308 3.46 -0.56 13.56
CA PHE A 308 4.01 0.45 14.47
C PHE A 308 4.05 -0.07 15.91
N ASP A 309 4.98 0.44 16.70
CA ASP A 309 5.20 0.03 18.09
C ASP A 309 5.03 1.23 19.01
N VAL A 310 4.25 1.07 20.08
CA VAL A 310 4.06 2.07 21.12
C VAL A 310 4.20 1.39 22.48
N TYR A 311 5.00 1.97 23.37
CA TYR A 311 5.07 1.53 24.76
C TYR A 311 4.09 2.32 25.60
N PHE A 312 3.18 1.62 26.26
CA PHE A 312 2.25 2.23 27.20
C PHE A 312 2.68 1.92 28.62
N LYS A 313 2.76 2.97 29.45
CA LYS A 313 2.77 2.82 30.92
C LYS A 313 1.35 3.01 31.41
N LEU A 314 0.86 2.03 32.15
CA LEU A 314 -0.50 1.98 32.66
C LEU A 314 -0.49 2.04 34.19
N GLU A 315 -1.46 2.74 34.74
CA GLU A 315 -1.83 2.71 36.15
C GLU A 315 -3.20 2.03 36.23
N GLY A 316 -3.23 0.74 36.60
CA GLY A 316 -4.42 -0.09 36.40
C GLY A 316 -4.82 -0.18 34.93
N GLU A 317 -6.03 0.26 34.57
CA GLU A 317 -6.53 0.31 33.18
C GLU A 317 -6.25 1.63 32.46
N LYS A 318 -5.71 2.63 33.16
CA LYS A 318 -5.54 4.00 32.67
C LYS A 318 -4.15 4.20 32.08
N VAL A 319 -4.08 4.88 30.94
CA VAL A 319 -2.81 5.23 30.29
C VAL A 319 -2.16 6.41 31.02
N LYS A 320 -1.02 6.16 31.67
CA LYS A 320 -0.22 7.21 32.33
C LYS A 320 0.67 7.95 31.32
N SER A 321 1.26 7.20 30.39
CA SER A 321 2.06 7.76 29.29
C SER A 321 2.13 6.81 28.12
N ALA A 322 2.23 7.35 26.91
CA ALA A 322 2.49 6.61 25.68
C ALA A 322 3.82 7.08 25.08
N ARG A 323 4.69 6.14 24.70
CA ARG A 323 5.97 6.41 24.04
C ARG A 323 6.01 5.72 22.69
N PRO A 324 5.81 6.45 21.58
CA PRO A 324 5.96 5.92 20.24
C PRO A 324 7.39 5.41 19.99
N ASN A 325 7.55 4.29 19.29
CA ASN A 325 8.85 3.68 18.97
C ASN A 325 9.02 3.47 17.45
N PRO A 326 9.27 4.55 16.68
CA PRO A 326 9.41 4.50 15.24
C PRO A 326 10.63 3.71 14.75
N GLY A 327 10.73 3.53 13.44
CA GLY A 327 11.88 2.95 12.73
C GLY A 327 11.70 1.50 12.30
N TYR A 328 10.53 0.90 12.48
CA TYR A 328 10.24 -0.47 12.01
C TYR A 328 10.07 -0.53 10.49
N LEU A 329 9.72 0.60 9.85
CA LEU A 329 9.58 0.79 8.41
C LEU A 329 10.55 1.84 7.86
N HIS A 330 11.57 2.22 8.61
CA HIS A 330 12.60 3.12 8.09
C HIS A 330 13.32 2.48 6.91
N ARG A 331 13.06 3.02 5.73
CA ARG A 331 13.57 2.56 4.43
C ARG A 331 14.68 3.45 3.90
N GLY A 332 14.89 4.62 4.50
CA GLY A 332 15.84 5.61 4.02
C GLY A 332 15.39 6.26 2.72
N PHE A 333 14.11 6.64 2.62
CA PHE A 333 13.54 7.17 1.37
C PHE A 333 14.28 8.39 0.86
N GLU A 334 14.50 9.35 1.76
CA GLU A 334 15.19 10.59 1.45
C GLU A 334 16.60 10.32 0.90
N LYS A 335 17.29 9.31 1.46
CA LYS A 335 18.62 8.91 0.98
C LYS A 335 18.57 8.16 -0.35
N LEU A 336 17.61 7.24 -0.50
CA LEU A 336 17.44 6.47 -1.74
C LEU A 336 17.08 7.36 -2.94
N MET A 337 16.38 8.47 -2.70
CA MET A 337 16.04 9.42 -3.75
C MET A 337 17.27 10.14 -4.30
N GLU A 338 18.32 10.35 -3.51
CA GLU A 338 19.60 10.95 -3.95
C GLU A 338 20.36 10.07 -4.95
N TYR A 339 20.09 8.76 -4.96
CA TYR A 339 20.78 7.78 -5.83
C TYR A 339 20.02 7.43 -7.12
N ARG A 340 18.84 8.01 -7.30
CA ARG A 340 17.91 7.70 -8.38
C ARG A 340 17.62 8.96 -9.17
N THR A 341 17.36 8.80 -10.47
CA THR A 341 17.00 9.95 -11.30
C THR A 341 15.69 10.58 -10.85
N TRP A 342 15.45 11.84 -11.22
CA TRP A 342 14.17 12.52 -10.98
C TRP A 342 12.96 11.67 -11.40
N TRP A 343 13.09 10.94 -12.50
CA TRP A 343 12.08 10.04 -13.04
C TRP A 343 11.96 8.73 -12.28
N GLN A 344 13.10 8.13 -11.90
CA GLN A 344 13.10 6.94 -11.08
C GLN A 344 12.53 7.20 -9.69
N ASN A 345 12.54 8.42 -9.16
CA ASN A 345 11.94 8.67 -7.85
C ASN A 345 10.41 8.59 -7.83
N ILE A 346 9.72 8.68 -8.98
CA ILE A 346 8.26 8.60 -9.08
C ILE A 346 7.70 7.28 -8.50
N MET A 347 8.43 6.18 -8.71
CA MET A 347 8.05 4.89 -8.11
C MET A 347 8.18 4.91 -6.57
N LEU A 348 9.12 5.67 -6.03
CA LEU A 348 9.57 5.54 -4.66
C LEU A 348 8.67 6.38 -3.74
N VAL A 349 8.29 7.58 -4.19
CA VAL A 349 7.48 8.52 -3.41
C VAL A 349 6.10 7.97 -3.03
N GLN A 350 5.45 7.23 -3.93
CA GLN A 350 4.15 6.59 -3.66
C GLN A 350 4.19 5.52 -2.58
N ARG A 351 5.39 5.04 -2.25
CA ARG A 351 5.59 3.99 -1.23
C ARG A 351 5.75 4.55 0.18
N VAL A 352 5.90 5.88 0.31
CA VAL A 352 5.99 6.57 1.61
C VAL A 352 4.67 6.44 2.34
N CYS A 353 3.55 6.78 1.70
CA CYS A 353 2.22 6.42 2.17
C CYS A 353 1.52 5.52 1.15
N VAL A 354 1.50 4.21 1.43
CA VAL A 354 0.86 3.23 0.53
C VAL A 354 -0.67 3.39 0.47
N LEU A 355 -1.24 4.11 1.42
CA LEU A 355 -2.67 4.36 1.54
C LEU A 355 -3.12 5.54 0.70
N ASP A 356 -2.21 6.43 0.32
CA ASP A 356 -2.51 7.64 -0.46
C ASP A 356 -1.32 7.96 -1.36
N GLY A 357 -0.98 7.03 -2.24
CA GLY A 357 0.20 7.16 -3.09
C GLY A 357 0.09 8.34 -4.06
N ALA A 358 -1.12 8.64 -4.57
CA ALA A 358 -1.33 9.67 -5.58
C ALA A 358 -0.93 11.06 -5.07
N SER A 359 -1.28 11.41 -3.82
CA SER A 359 -0.90 12.71 -3.24
C SER A 359 0.62 12.87 -3.11
N TYR A 360 1.34 11.81 -2.76
CA TYR A 360 2.81 11.83 -2.70
C TYR A 360 3.45 11.94 -4.08
N GLU A 361 2.83 11.32 -5.08
CA GLU A 361 3.22 11.45 -6.47
C GLU A 361 3.07 12.90 -6.95
N LEU A 362 1.92 13.53 -6.67
CA LEU A 362 1.62 14.91 -7.05
C LEU A 362 2.54 15.91 -6.35
N SER A 363 2.72 15.78 -5.04
CA SER A 363 3.57 16.69 -4.27
C SER A 363 5.02 16.67 -4.78
N TYR A 364 5.58 15.48 -4.98
CA TYR A 364 6.92 15.33 -5.53
C TYR A 364 7.04 15.88 -6.95
N ILE A 365 6.12 15.51 -7.85
CA ILE A 365 6.18 15.92 -9.25
C ILE A 365 5.97 17.42 -9.40
N GLY A 366 5.03 18.02 -8.66
CA GLY A 366 4.85 19.47 -8.70
C GLY A 366 6.08 20.24 -8.20
N ALA A 367 6.83 19.69 -7.23
CA ALA A 367 8.13 20.26 -6.83
C ALA A 367 9.16 20.19 -7.99
N VAL A 368 9.21 19.06 -8.68
CA VAL A 368 10.06 18.84 -9.86
C VAL A 368 9.66 19.75 -11.03
N GLU A 369 8.37 19.93 -11.27
CA GLU A 369 7.83 20.77 -12.34
C GLU A 369 8.09 22.25 -12.10
N LYS A 370 7.92 22.73 -10.86
CA LYS A 370 8.30 24.08 -10.44
C LYS A 370 9.80 24.33 -10.66
N LEU A 371 10.64 23.35 -10.32
CA LEU A 371 12.10 23.45 -10.51
C LEU A 371 12.49 23.46 -11.99
N ALA A 372 11.82 22.65 -12.81
CA ALA A 372 12.01 22.62 -14.26
C ALA A 372 11.43 23.85 -14.97
N GLY A 373 10.44 24.52 -14.37
CA GLY A 373 9.66 25.57 -15.02
C GLY A 373 8.87 25.05 -16.22
N VAL A 374 8.23 23.88 -16.08
CA VAL A 374 7.34 23.31 -17.09
C VAL A 374 5.89 23.61 -16.72
N GLU A 375 5.10 24.04 -17.70
CA GLU A 375 3.66 24.24 -17.53
C GLU A 375 2.92 22.95 -17.90
N VAL A 376 2.16 22.41 -16.95
CA VAL A 376 1.41 21.16 -17.13
C VAL A 376 0.15 21.43 -17.95
N PRO A 377 -0.13 20.66 -19.02
CA PRO A 377 -1.34 20.83 -19.80
C PRO A 377 -2.61 20.68 -18.96
N ARG A 378 -3.62 21.53 -19.18
CA ARG A 378 -4.87 21.55 -18.40
C ARG A 378 -5.55 20.18 -18.32
N ARG A 379 -5.60 19.42 -19.42
CA ARG A 379 -6.14 18.04 -19.45
C ARG A 379 -5.43 17.14 -18.44
N ALA A 380 -4.11 17.21 -18.36
CA ALA A 380 -3.33 16.40 -17.40
C ALA A 380 -3.61 16.79 -15.94
N GLN A 381 -3.84 18.07 -15.67
CA GLN A 381 -4.20 18.55 -14.33
C GLN A 381 -5.53 17.98 -13.85
N TYR A 382 -6.53 17.87 -14.73
CA TYR A 382 -7.80 17.20 -14.43
C TYR A 382 -7.63 15.69 -14.17
N LEU A 383 -6.83 15.01 -14.99
CA LEU A 383 -6.54 13.58 -14.82
C LEU A 383 -5.85 13.29 -13.48
N ARG A 384 -4.95 14.18 -13.06
CA ARG A 384 -4.29 14.15 -11.76
C ARG A 384 -5.27 14.28 -10.60
N VAL A 385 -6.23 15.21 -10.70
CA VAL A 385 -7.28 15.36 -9.67
C VAL A 385 -8.15 14.10 -9.59
N ILE A 386 -8.56 13.53 -10.74
CA ILE A 386 -9.33 12.28 -10.77
C ILE A 386 -8.58 11.15 -10.06
N GLN A 387 -7.30 10.96 -10.37
CA GLN A 387 -6.46 9.96 -9.71
C GLN A 387 -6.34 10.22 -8.19
N ALA A 388 -6.08 11.46 -7.80
CA ALA A 388 -5.88 11.84 -6.39
C ALA A 388 -7.13 11.61 -5.56
N GLU A 389 -8.30 12.02 -6.04
CA GLU A 389 -9.55 11.89 -5.29
C GLU A 389 -10.05 10.44 -5.26
N LEU A 390 -9.86 9.64 -6.33
CA LEU A 390 -10.09 8.19 -6.25
C LEU A 390 -9.16 7.53 -5.22
N CYS A 391 -7.90 7.97 -5.14
CA CYS A 391 -6.95 7.49 -4.13
C CYS A 391 -7.37 7.94 -2.71
N ARG A 392 -7.89 9.15 -2.55
CA ARG A 392 -8.43 9.65 -1.27
C ARG A 392 -9.62 8.82 -0.79
N ILE A 393 -10.57 8.52 -1.68
CA ILE A 393 -11.74 7.68 -1.37
C ILE A 393 -11.31 6.31 -0.85
N GLN A 394 -10.43 5.59 -1.58
CA GLN A 394 -10.01 4.26 -1.13
C GLN A 394 -9.21 4.30 0.20
N SER A 395 -8.50 5.41 0.47
CA SER A 395 -7.80 5.61 1.74
C SER A 395 -8.80 5.72 2.90
N HIS A 396 -9.82 6.56 2.75
CA HIS A 396 -10.83 6.76 3.79
C HIS A 396 -11.68 5.51 4.01
N LEU A 397 -12.03 4.77 2.96
CA LEU A 397 -12.73 3.48 3.09
C LEU A 397 -11.93 2.48 3.93
N LEU A 398 -10.62 2.39 3.71
CA LEU A 398 -9.77 1.53 4.54
C LEU A 398 -9.78 1.99 6.00
N ASN A 399 -9.64 3.30 6.25
CA ASN A 399 -9.65 3.87 7.59
C ASN A 399 -10.98 3.61 8.33
N LEU A 400 -12.13 3.76 7.65
CA LEU A 400 -13.45 3.46 8.20
C LEU A 400 -13.57 1.98 8.62
N GLY A 401 -12.99 1.06 7.84
CA GLY A 401 -12.93 -0.34 8.23
C GLY A 401 -12.04 -0.57 9.46
N LEU A 402 -10.89 0.09 9.54
CA LEU A 402 -9.96 -0.04 10.67
C LEU A 402 -10.56 0.48 11.99
N ILE A 403 -11.21 1.64 11.98
CA ILE A 403 -11.89 2.16 13.16
C ILE A 403 -13.15 1.34 13.51
N GLY A 404 -13.84 0.81 12.51
CA GLY A 404 -14.94 -0.15 12.71
C GLY A 404 -14.48 -1.39 13.47
N GLY A 405 -13.41 -2.05 13.01
CA GLY A 405 -12.81 -3.18 13.72
C GLY A 405 -12.30 -2.82 15.12
N ALA A 406 -11.67 -1.65 15.27
CA ALA A 406 -11.16 -1.18 16.56
C ALA A 406 -12.26 -0.98 17.62
N THR A 407 -13.49 -0.66 17.18
CA THR A 407 -14.67 -0.53 18.05
C THR A 407 -15.43 -1.86 18.25
N GLY A 408 -14.99 -2.95 17.61
CA GLY A 408 -15.58 -4.29 17.68
C GLY A 408 -16.59 -4.60 16.56
N PHE A 409 -16.72 -3.73 15.56
CA PHE A 409 -17.66 -3.88 14.43
C PHE A 409 -16.99 -4.47 13.19
N ASP A 410 -16.63 -5.75 13.24
CA ASP A 410 -15.98 -6.45 12.13
C ASP A 410 -16.79 -6.44 10.82
N THR A 411 -18.12 -6.38 10.91
CA THR A 411 -19.00 -6.25 9.74
C THR A 411 -18.68 -4.98 8.94
N MET A 412 -18.39 -3.86 9.62
CA MET A 412 -18.04 -2.60 8.96
C MET A 412 -16.71 -2.71 8.22
N THR A 413 -15.73 -3.39 8.83
CA THR A 413 -14.44 -3.70 8.21
C THR A 413 -14.63 -4.46 6.90
N ARG A 414 -15.43 -5.53 6.92
CA ARG A 414 -15.65 -6.39 5.74
C ARG A 414 -16.35 -5.65 4.60
N ILE A 415 -17.39 -4.87 4.92
CA ILE A 415 -18.17 -4.14 3.91
C ILE A 415 -17.30 -3.05 3.26
N THR A 416 -16.72 -2.14 4.05
CA THR A 416 -15.93 -1.02 3.52
C THR A 416 -14.72 -1.48 2.71
N TRP A 417 -14.04 -2.54 3.14
CA TRP A 417 -12.91 -3.09 2.40
C TRP A 417 -13.34 -3.84 1.12
N GLY A 418 -14.55 -4.41 1.10
CA GLY A 418 -15.16 -4.95 -0.12
C GLY A 418 -15.51 -3.84 -1.11
N ASP A 419 -16.16 -2.77 -0.65
CA ASP A 419 -16.56 -1.62 -1.47
C ASP A 419 -15.33 -0.88 -2.05
N ARG A 420 -14.24 -0.83 -1.28
CA ARG A 420 -12.94 -0.29 -1.69
C ARG A 420 -12.40 -0.95 -2.97
N GLU A 421 -12.69 -2.22 -3.23
CA GLU A 421 -12.23 -2.90 -4.46
C GLU A 421 -12.79 -2.25 -5.73
N GLN A 422 -14.01 -1.70 -5.68
CA GLN A 422 -14.61 -1.00 -6.83
C GLN A 422 -13.77 0.23 -7.22
N ILE A 423 -13.26 0.95 -6.22
CA ILE A 423 -12.41 2.13 -6.43
C ILE A 423 -11.02 1.71 -6.94
N LEU A 424 -10.45 0.64 -6.38
CA LEU A 424 -9.18 0.10 -6.85
C LEU A 424 -9.23 -0.39 -8.30
N LEU A 425 -10.35 -0.96 -8.74
CA LEU A 425 -10.55 -1.36 -10.14
C LEU A 425 -10.58 -0.15 -11.08
N LEU A 426 -11.19 0.97 -10.67
CA LEU A 426 -11.14 2.22 -11.43
C LEU A 426 -9.70 2.76 -11.51
N LEU A 427 -8.97 2.78 -10.39
CA LEU A 427 -7.57 3.21 -10.35
C LEU A 427 -6.67 2.32 -11.22
N GLU A 428 -6.88 1.01 -11.20
CA GLU A 428 -6.16 0.06 -12.07
C GLU A 428 -6.49 0.31 -13.54
N LYS A 429 -7.78 0.51 -13.87
CA LYS A 429 -8.21 0.80 -15.24
C LYS A 429 -7.60 2.11 -15.77
N LEU A 430 -7.47 3.13 -14.92
CA LEU A 430 -6.88 4.42 -15.26
C LEU A 430 -5.34 4.35 -15.40
N THR A 431 -4.67 3.70 -14.44
CA THR A 431 -3.21 3.85 -14.25
C THR A 431 -2.41 2.59 -14.56
N GLY A 432 -3.06 1.43 -14.55
CA GLY A 432 -2.46 0.11 -14.64
C GLY A 432 -1.91 -0.45 -13.33
N GLY A 433 -1.95 0.31 -12.25
CA GLY A 433 -1.63 -0.15 -10.90
C GLY A 433 -2.83 -0.01 -9.97
N ARG A 434 -3.00 -0.95 -9.04
CA ARG A 434 -4.05 -0.86 -8.01
C ARG A 434 -3.66 0.08 -6.87
N ILE A 435 -2.41 -0.04 -6.40
CA ILE A 435 -1.89 0.73 -5.26
C ILE A 435 -0.83 1.74 -5.71
N TYR A 436 0.18 1.28 -6.44
CA TYR A 436 1.22 2.14 -6.98
C TYR A 436 0.88 2.47 -8.42
N HIS A 437 0.34 3.66 -8.63
CA HIS A 437 -0.16 4.13 -9.91
C HIS A 437 0.98 4.44 -10.88
N ILE A 438 2.02 5.16 -10.44
CA ILE A 438 3.17 5.58 -11.28
C ILE A 438 2.63 6.13 -12.60
N TYR A 439 1.68 7.06 -12.46
CA TYR A 439 0.81 7.58 -13.50
C TYR A 439 1.22 8.99 -13.90
N ASN A 440 1.63 9.78 -12.91
CA ASN A 440 2.08 11.14 -13.10
C ASN A 440 3.55 11.11 -13.52
N ILE A 441 3.88 11.99 -14.44
CA ILE A 441 5.24 12.23 -14.88
C ILE A 441 5.50 13.74 -14.88
N PRO A 442 6.75 14.19 -14.69
CA PRO A 442 7.06 15.60 -14.86
C PRO A 442 6.55 16.11 -16.22
N GLY A 443 5.69 17.13 -16.18
CA GLY A 443 5.02 17.74 -17.31
C GLY A 443 3.65 17.15 -17.69
N GLY A 444 3.13 16.13 -16.98
CA GLY A 444 1.79 15.59 -17.23
C GLY A 444 1.52 14.18 -16.70
N VAL A 445 0.86 13.35 -17.51
CA VAL A 445 0.44 11.97 -17.16
C VAL A 445 0.78 10.97 -18.28
N ARG A 446 0.87 9.68 -17.93
CA ARG A 446 1.25 8.61 -18.87
C ARG A 446 0.14 8.13 -19.80
N ARG A 447 -1.11 8.13 -19.34
CA ARG A 447 -2.26 7.55 -20.07
C ARG A 447 -3.46 8.48 -19.97
N ASP A 448 -4.33 8.47 -20.97
CA ASP A 448 -5.61 9.20 -20.94
C ASP A 448 -6.71 8.37 -20.27
N LEU A 449 -7.89 8.97 -20.08
CA LEU A 449 -9.11 8.27 -19.66
C LEU A 449 -9.46 7.15 -20.66
N PRO A 450 -9.68 5.91 -20.19
CA PRO A 450 -10.22 4.83 -21.00
C PRO A 450 -11.62 5.17 -21.54
N SER A 451 -11.99 4.64 -22.71
CA SER A 451 -13.24 5.01 -23.42
C SER A 451 -14.51 4.88 -22.57
N ASN A 452 -14.62 3.82 -21.78
CA ASN A 452 -15.82 3.52 -20.99
C ASN A 452 -15.71 4.00 -19.53
N PHE A 453 -14.66 4.75 -19.19
CA PHE A 453 -14.36 5.10 -17.79
C PHE A 453 -15.46 5.92 -17.12
N LYS A 454 -16.06 6.86 -17.86
CA LYS A 454 -17.14 7.72 -17.36
C LYS A 454 -18.37 6.91 -16.92
N GLU A 455 -18.78 5.93 -17.72
CA GLU A 455 -19.92 5.07 -17.41
C GLU A 455 -19.63 4.17 -16.22
N ASP A 456 -18.43 3.59 -16.16
CA ASP A 456 -18.02 2.74 -15.05
C ASP A 456 -17.91 3.53 -13.74
N PHE A 457 -17.34 4.74 -13.79
CA PHE A 457 -17.31 5.64 -12.63
C PHE A 457 -18.73 5.97 -12.16
N LYS A 458 -19.67 6.34 -13.06
CA LYS A 458 -21.06 6.63 -12.66
C LYS A 458 -21.75 5.43 -11.99
N LYS A 459 -21.49 4.20 -12.45
CA LYS A 459 -22.01 2.99 -11.79
C LYS A 459 -21.45 2.85 -10.37
N VAL A 460 -20.14 3.01 -10.22
CA VAL A 460 -19.46 2.92 -8.90
C VAL A 460 -19.92 4.05 -7.98
N MET A 461 -20.01 5.29 -8.46
CA MET A 461 -20.49 6.43 -7.68
C MET A 461 -21.91 6.20 -7.16
N ASN A 462 -22.85 5.79 -8.03
CA ASN A 462 -24.23 5.49 -7.64
C ASN A 462 -24.32 4.35 -6.61
N TYR A 463 -23.42 3.37 -6.71
CA TYR A 463 -23.29 2.32 -5.71
C TYR A 463 -22.76 2.88 -4.39
N MET A 464 -21.66 3.63 -4.42
CA MET A 464 -21.01 4.19 -3.24
C MET A 464 -21.93 5.14 -2.47
N LEU A 465 -22.67 6.04 -3.15
CA LEU A 465 -23.62 6.93 -2.48
C LEU A 465 -24.66 6.16 -1.65
N LYS A 466 -25.15 5.02 -2.15
CA LYS A 466 -26.04 4.13 -1.37
C LYS A 466 -25.31 3.44 -0.22
N GLN A 467 -24.04 3.09 -0.38
CA GLN A 467 -23.23 2.51 0.69
C GLN A 467 -22.96 3.54 1.79
N LEU A 468 -22.84 4.82 1.47
CA LEU A 468 -22.66 5.86 2.47
C LEU A 468 -23.86 5.94 3.44
N ASP A 469 -25.09 5.79 2.93
CA ASP A 469 -26.28 5.66 3.78
C ASP A 469 -26.23 4.41 4.67
N LEU A 470 -25.72 3.30 4.13
CA LEU A 470 -25.51 2.08 4.92
C LEU A 470 -24.49 2.30 6.03
N TYR A 471 -23.37 2.98 5.74
CA TYR A 471 -22.34 3.28 6.72
C TYR A 471 -22.88 4.18 7.84
N ASP A 472 -23.72 5.15 7.49
CA ASP A 472 -24.36 6.02 8.48
C ASP A 472 -25.30 5.23 9.38
N ASN A 473 -26.13 4.35 8.81
CA ASN A 473 -27.06 3.51 9.56
C ASN A 473 -26.34 2.45 10.42
N LEU A 474 -25.28 1.83 9.91
CA LEU A 474 -24.57 0.75 10.61
C LEU A 474 -23.61 1.27 11.67
N CYS A 475 -22.97 2.42 11.40
CA CYS A 475 -21.84 2.93 12.17
C CYS A 475 -22.17 4.29 12.82
N PHE A 476 -22.42 5.35 12.04
CA PHE A 476 -22.47 6.71 12.60
C PHE A 476 -23.73 7.03 13.39
N THR A 477 -24.83 6.32 13.19
CA THR A 477 -26.07 6.41 13.99
C THR A 477 -26.10 5.41 15.14
N ASN A 478 -25.25 4.37 15.09
CA ASN A 478 -25.19 3.28 16.06
C ASN A 478 -24.80 3.79 17.46
N PRO A 479 -25.60 3.52 18.51
CA PRO A 479 -25.32 3.98 19.87
C PRO A 479 -23.99 3.48 20.44
N VAL A 480 -23.59 2.25 20.13
CA VAL A 480 -22.35 1.65 20.65
C VAL A 480 -21.15 2.29 19.98
N PHE A 481 -21.18 2.49 18.66
CA PHE A 481 -20.11 3.19 17.97
C PHE A 481 -19.92 4.61 18.50
N LYS A 482 -21.01 5.38 18.64
CA LYS A 482 -20.98 6.72 19.26
C LYS A 482 -20.38 6.68 20.66
N ARG A 483 -20.81 5.74 21.52
CA ARG A 483 -20.30 5.60 22.89
C ARG A 483 -18.80 5.29 22.94
N ARG A 484 -18.29 4.55 21.96
CA ARG A 484 -16.86 4.16 21.87
C ARG A 484 -15.98 5.18 21.15
N THR A 485 -16.52 6.30 20.65
CA THR A 485 -15.78 7.24 19.81
C THR A 485 -16.00 8.71 20.14
N LYS A 486 -17.17 9.07 20.70
CA LYS A 486 -17.44 10.43 21.16
C LYS A 486 -16.68 10.73 22.44
N GLU A 487 -16.24 11.97 22.58
CA GLU A 487 -15.49 12.48 23.75
C GLU A 487 -14.18 11.71 24.01
N LEU A 488 -13.70 10.96 23.02
CA LEU A 488 -12.53 10.10 23.13
C LEU A 488 -11.35 10.66 22.34
N GLY A 489 -10.18 10.76 22.99
CA GLY A 489 -8.97 11.30 22.37
C GLY A 489 -9.21 12.70 21.82
N VAL A 490 -9.73 13.58 22.68
CA VAL A 490 -10.11 14.96 22.34
C VAL A 490 -8.86 15.76 21.99
N LEU A 491 -8.84 16.38 20.81
CA LEU A 491 -7.79 17.25 20.31
C LEU A 491 -8.36 18.64 20.03
N PRO A 492 -8.37 19.56 21.00
CA PRO A 492 -8.90 20.92 20.82
C PRO A 492 -8.16 21.70 19.72
N ALA A 493 -8.83 22.72 19.14
CA ALA A 493 -8.30 23.49 18.01
C ALA A 493 -6.96 24.19 18.30
N ASP A 494 -6.83 24.83 19.46
CA ASP A 494 -5.59 25.49 19.91
C ASP A 494 -4.44 24.48 20.00
N LYS A 495 -4.70 23.30 20.57
CA LYS A 495 -3.72 22.21 20.65
C LYS A 495 -3.38 21.61 19.30
N ALA A 496 -4.36 21.44 18.41
CA ALA A 496 -4.09 20.97 17.06
C ALA A 496 -3.15 21.91 16.31
N ILE A 497 -3.31 23.24 16.48
CA ILE A 497 -2.42 24.25 15.90
C ILE A 497 -1.04 24.22 16.55
N ASP A 498 -0.96 24.21 17.89
CA ASP A 498 0.32 24.18 18.62
C ASP A 498 1.18 22.96 18.27
N LEU A 499 0.52 21.84 17.96
CA LEU A 499 1.17 20.56 17.63
C LEU A 499 1.32 20.35 16.11
N ASP A 500 1.04 21.35 15.29
CA ASP A 500 1.11 21.29 13.81
C ASP A 500 0.31 20.13 13.19
N VAL A 501 -0.82 19.77 13.80
CA VAL A 501 -1.72 18.76 13.23
C VAL A 501 -2.52 19.37 12.09
N THR A 502 -2.52 18.71 10.93
CA THR A 502 -3.22 19.16 9.72
C THR A 502 -4.25 18.14 9.22
N GLY A 503 -5.02 18.51 8.20
CA GLY A 503 -5.94 17.61 7.51
C GLY A 503 -7.24 17.30 8.25
N PRO A 504 -7.85 16.13 7.99
CA PRO A 504 -9.11 15.73 8.64
C PRO A 504 -9.03 15.70 10.17
N ASN A 505 -7.84 15.46 10.73
CA ASN A 505 -7.63 15.48 12.18
C ASN A 505 -7.80 16.89 12.76
N ALA A 506 -7.34 17.93 12.05
CA ALA A 506 -7.51 19.34 12.44
C ALA A 506 -8.92 19.85 12.14
N ARG A 507 -9.47 19.50 10.97
CA ARG A 507 -10.83 19.89 10.55
C ARG A 507 -11.94 19.31 11.44
N ALA A 508 -11.68 18.17 12.08
CA ALA A 508 -12.57 17.59 13.09
C ALA A 508 -12.68 18.40 14.38
N SER A 509 -11.79 19.40 14.56
CA SER A 509 -11.75 20.31 15.70
C SER A 509 -12.13 21.74 15.32
N GLY A 510 -12.79 21.94 14.17
CA GLY A 510 -13.32 23.22 13.71
C GLY A 510 -12.34 24.09 12.94
N ILE A 511 -11.09 23.62 12.72
CA ILE A 511 -10.08 24.38 11.98
C ILE A 511 -10.43 24.38 10.49
N LYS A 512 -10.65 25.56 9.92
CA LYS A 512 -10.96 25.76 8.49
C LYS A 512 -9.67 25.91 7.68
N PHE A 513 -9.01 24.80 7.43
CA PHE A 513 -7.80 24.76 6.60
C PHE A 513 -7.75 23.50 5.73
N ASP A 514 -7.54 23.71 4.43
CA ASP A 514 -7.32 22.66 3.42
C ASP A 514 -6.42 23.25 2.33
N VAL A 515 -5.31 22.58 2.01
CA VAL A 515 -4.34 23.10 1.02
C VAL A 515 -4.98 23.28 -0.36
N ARG A 516 -6.00 22.49 -0.72
CA ARG A 516 -6.69 22.59 -2.02
C ARG A 516 -7.41 23.93 -2.22
N GLU A 517 -7.81 24.57 -1.11
CA GLU A 517 -8.47 25.88 -1.13
C GLU A 517 -7.49 27.02 -0.75
N ALA A 518 -6.65 26.80 0.27
CA ALA A 518 -5.72 27.81 0.76
C ALA A 518 -4.57 28.10 -0.23
N MET A 519 -4.10 27.07 -0.93
CA MET A 519 -3.03 27.14 -1.93
C MET A 519 -3.38 26.25 -3.13
N PRO A 520 -4.38 26.62 -3.94
CA PRO A 520 -4.89 25.75 -5.00
C PRO A 520 -3.80 25.30 -5.97
N TYR A 521 -3.87 24.03 -6.35
CA TYR A 521 -2.97 23.37 -7.30
C TYR A 521 -3.78 22.55 -8.30
N GLU A 522 -3.14 22.17 -9.42
CA GLU A 522 -3.78 21.41 -10.49
C GLU A 522 -5.12 22.05 -10.93
N ALA A 523 -6.23 21.30 -10.87
CA ALA A 523 -7.54 21.76 -11.30
C ALA A 523 -8.53 22.10 -10.17
N TYR A 524 -8.10 22.10 -8.90
CA TYR A 524 -9.02 22.27 -7.76
C TYR A 524 -9.77 23.62 -7.77
N GLU A 525 -9.13 24.70 -8.20
CA GLU A 525 -9.74 26.04 -8.26
C GLU A 525 -10.97 26.10 -9.19
N GLU A 526 -10.95 25.39 -10.32
CA GLU A 526 -12.08 25.38 -11.29
C GLU A 526 -13.18 24.37 -10.94
N LEU A 527 -12.84 23.36 -10.13
CA LEU A 527 -13.79 22.33 -9.71
C LEU A 527 -14.64 22.80 -8.54
N GLY A 528 -14.01 23.44 -7.55
CA GLY A 528 -14.64 23.79 -6.28
C GLY A 528 -15.04 22.56 -5.47
N PHE A 529 -15.10 22.71 -4.14
CA PHE A 529 -15.58 21.67 -3.24
C PHE A 529 -16.04 22.28 -1.91
N ASN A 530 -16.82 21.53 -1.14
CA ASN A 530 -17.19 21.92 0.22
C ASN A 530 -16.16 21.40 1.22
N MET A 531 -15.49 22.31 1.93
CA MET A 531 -14.59 21.94 3.02
C MET A 531 -15.39 21.34 4.19
N VAL A 532 -15.10 20.10 4.54
CA VAL A 532 -15.74 19.39 5.65
C VAL A 532 -15.07 19.80 6.96
N THR A 533 -15.81 20.44 7.87
CA THR A 533 -15.37 20.74 9.24
C THR A 533 -16.40 20.32 10.27
N LEU A 534 -15.95 19.91 11.45
CA LEU A 534 -16.77 19.53 12.60
C LEU A 534 -16.14 20.10 13.88
N ASP A 535 -16.93 20.31 14.94
CA ASP A 535 -16.45 20.94 16.18
C ASP A 535 -16.22 19.95 17.33
N GLY A 536 -16.47 18.65 17.12
CA GLY A 536 -16.45 17.67 18.21
C GLY A 536 -15.06 17.30 18.73
N SER A 537 -13.99 17.54 17.96
CA SER A 537 -12.58 17.34 18.35
C SER A 537 -12.20 15.90 18.78
N ASP A 538 -13.10 14.94 18.63
CA ASP A 538 -12.99 13.57 19.13
C ASP A 538 -12.82 12.53 18.01
N ALA A 539 -12.60 11.27 18.38
CA ALA A 539 -12.43 10.17 17.43
C ALA A 539 -13.65 10.01 16.50
N TYR A 540 -14.87 10.25 17.01
CA TYR A 540 -16.10 10.22 16.21
C TYR A 540 -16.08 11.29 15.11
N SER A 541 -15.74 12.52 15.47
CA SER A 541 -15.68 13.65 14.54
C SER A 541 -14.60 13.44 13.48
N ARG A 542 -13.43 12.91 13.86
CA ARG A 542 -12.38 12.54 12.89
C ARG A 542 -12.83 11.47 11.90
N ALA A 543 -13.59 10.47 12.35
CA ALA A 543 -14.14 9.43 11.47
C ALA A 543 -15.24 9.99 10.55
N LEU A 544 -16.13 10.82 11.09
CA LEU A 544 -17.23 11.43 10.33
C LEU A 544 -16.72 12.44 9.29
N CYS A 545 -15.64 13.17 9.59
CA CYS A 545 -14.97 14.04 8.63
C CYS A 545 -14.54 13.25 7.39
N ARG A 546 -13.84 12.12 7.59
CA ARG A 546 -13.40 11.23 6.49
C ARG A 546 -14.57 10.60 5.73
N ARG A 547 -15.64 10.21 6.43
CA ARG A 547 -16.89 9.75 5.78
C ARG A 547 -17.41 10.85 4.84
N LYS A 548 -17.59 12.07 5.33
CA LYS A 548 -18.12 13.19 4.53
C LYS A 548 -17.19 13.57 3.37
N GLU A 549 -15.87 13.46 3.56
CA GLU A 549 -14.90 13.68 2.49
C GLU A 549 -14.99 12.62 1.37
N ILE A 550 -15.41 11.38 1.65
CA ILE A 550 -15.66 10.39 0.57
C ILE A 550 -16.75 10.91 -0.38
N GLU A 551 -17.84 11.42 0.18
CA GLU A 551 -18.96 11.96 -0.59
C GLU A 551 -18.53 13.16 -1.44
N GLU A 552 -17.84 14.12 -0.83
CA GLU A 552 -17.32 15.29 -1.54
C GLU A 552 -16.32 14.88 -2.64
N SER A 553 -15.44 13.93 -2.37
CA SER A 553 -14.47 13.42 -3.36
C SER A 553 -15.16 12.76 -4.56
N LEU A 554 -16.28 12.06 -4.36
CA LEU A 554 -17.07 11.49 -5.47
C LEU A 554 -17.60 12.61 -6.38
N TYR A 555 -18.12 13.70 -5.81
CA TYR A 555 -18.57 14.85 -6.58
C TYR A 555 -17.43 15.58 -7.29
N ILE A 556 -16.26 15.72 -6.66
CA ILE A 556 -15.07 16.29 -7.32
C ILE A 556 -14.68 15.45 -8.55
N VAL A 557 -14.65 14.13 -8.43
CA VAL A 557 -14.32 13.24 -9.55
C VAL A 557 -15.38 13.33 -10.65
N GLU A 558 -16.67 13.35 -10.31
CA GLU A 558 -17.75 13.53 -11.29
C GLU A 558 -17.58 14.85 -12.05
N ASN A 559 -17.41 15.95 -11.33
CA ASN A 559 -17.22 17.28 -11.89
C ASN A 559 -15.97 17.34 -12.78
N ALA A 560 -14.88 16.68 -12.38
CA ALA A 560 -13.66 16.61 -13.17
C ALA A 560 -13.87 15.83 -14.46
N ILE A 561 -14.57 14.69 -14.44
CA ILE A 561 -14.87 13.90 -15.64
C ILE A 561 -15.81 14.65 -16.59
N GLU A 562 -16.77 15.43 -16.08
CA GLU A 562 -17.70 16.20 -16.92
C GLU A 562 -17.04 17.44 -17.54
N LYS A 563 -16.14 18.12 -16.82
CA LYS A 563 -15.50 19.37 -17.26
C LYS A 563 -14.12 19.18 -17.93
N ILE A 564 -13.57 17.97 -17.97
CA ILE A 564 -12.21 17.73 -18.47
C ILE A 564 -12.03 18.25 -19.91
N PRO A 565 -11.09 19.17 -20.17
CA PRO A 565 -10.87 19.69 -21.51
C PRO A 565 -10.14 18.67 -22.39
N GLY A 566 -10.28 18.81 -23.72
CA GLY A 566 -9.36 18.19 -24.67
C GLY A 566 -7.95 18.77 -24.55
N GLY A 567 -6.95 18.12 -25.15
CA GLY A 567 -5.58 18.65 -25.21
C GLY A 567 -4.50 17.59 -25.04
N LYS A 568 -3.25 18.04 -24.90
CA LYS A 568 -2.09 17.18 -24.68
C LYS A 568 -2.12 16.55 -23.28
N LEU A 569 -1.55 15.35 -23.16
CA LEU A 569 -1.38 14.65 -21.88
C LEU A 569 -0.08 15.00 -21.16
N SER A 570 0.91 15.50 -21.89
CA SER A 570 2.19 15.94 -21.31
C SER A 570 2.84 17.03 -22.15
N GLU A 571 3.58 17.90 -21.47
CA GLU A 571 4.53 18.83 -22.04
C GLU A 571 5.94 18.42 -21.60
N ARG A 572 6.88 18.38 -22.54
CA ARG A 572 8.27 17.97 -22.26
C ARG A 572 9.26 19.12 -22.38
N ASN A 573 8.84 20.27 -22.91
CA ASN A 573 9.70 21.42 -23.02
C ASN A 573 9.67 22.20 -21.71
N ALA A 574 10.79 22.18 -20.99
CA ALA A 574 10.99 22.93 -19.77
C ALA A 574 11.68 24.28 -20.07
N ARG A 575 11.72 25.16 -19.07
CA ARG A 575 12.37 26.47 -19.19
C ARG A 575 13.84 26.31 -19.55
N GLY A 576 14.34 27.20 -20.41
CA GLY A 576 15.74 27.16 -20.86
C GLY A 576 16.05 26.11 -21.94
N GLY A 577 15.03 25.55 -22.60
CA GLY A 577 15.19 24.63 -23.73
C GLY A 577 15.53 23.19 -23.32
N VAL A 578 15.45 22.87 -22.03
CA VAL A 578 15.66 21.50 -21.54
C VAL A 578 14.44 20.65 -21.91
N ARG A 579 14.68 19.53 -22.60
CA ARG A 579 13.63 18.54 -22.88
C ARG A 579 13.59 17.49 -21.77
N LEU A 580 12.51 17.45 -21.01
CA LEU A 580 12.29 16.47 -19.95
C LEU A 580 12.31 15.05 -20.51
N SER A 581 13.27 14.28 -20.01
CA SER A 581 13.45 12.85 -20.24
C SER A 581 14.04 12.21 -18.98
N PRO A 582 14.01 10.88 -18.84
CA PRO A 582 14.38 10.24 -17.58
C PRO A 582 15.81 10.49 -17.08
N PHE A 583 16.73 10.84 -17.98
CA PHE A 583 18.12 11.15 -17.66
C PHE A 583 18.46 12.64 -17.77
N SER A 584 17.44 13.51 -17.86
CA SER A 584 17.67 14.96 -18.02
C SER A 584 18.14 15.59 -16.72
N PRO A 585 19.15 16.46 -16.77
CA PRO A 585 19.47 17.32 -15.65
C PRO A 585 18.37 18.36 -15.45
N LEU A 586 18.14 18.78 -14.20
CA LEU A 586 17.28 19.91 -13.87
C LEU A 586 18.13 21.11 -13.42
N PRO A 587 17.63 22.36 -13.57
CA PRO A 587 18.34 23.55 -13.12
C PRO A 587 18.79 23.48 -11.65
N LYS A 588 19.87 24.18 -11.32
CA LYS A 588 20.31 24.36 -9.92
C LYS A 588 19.29 25.21 -9.17
N GLY A 589 18.93 24.80 -7.96
CA GLY A 589 17.98 25.52 -7.12
C GLY A 589 17.26 24.60 -6.15
N GLU A 590 16.34 25.20 -5.39
CA GLU A 590 15.49 24.49 -4.43
C GLU A 590 14.03 24.91 -4.62
N THR A 591 13.10 23.98 -4.41
CA THR A 591 11.66 24.24 -4.48
C THR A 591 10.91 23.45 -3.42
N ILE A 592 9.80 24.01 -2.96
CA ILE A 592 8.81 23.31 -2.15
C ILE A 592 7.46 23.27 -2.86
N HIS A 593 6.80 22.12 -2.79
CA HIS A 593 5.42 21.99 -3.21
C HIS A 593 4.65 21.20 -2.17
N CYS A 594 3.48 21.72 -1.81
CA CYS A 594 2.58 21.15 -0.81
C CYS A 594 1.25 20.83 -1.47
N VAL A 595 0.63 19.74 -1.03
CA VAL A 595 -0.70 19.28 -1.45
C VAL A 595 -1.49 18.81 -0.22
N GLU A 596 -2.82 18.74 -0.34
CA GLU A 596 -3.66 18.14 0.69
C GLU A 596 -3.73 16.61 0.47
N SER A 597 -3.01 15.83 1.27
CA SER A 597 -3.19 14.37 1.29
C SER A 597 -4.47 13.98 2.03
N ALA A 598 -4.87 12.71 1.97
CA ALA A 598 -5.99 12.16 2.77
C ALA A 598 -5.77 12.27 4.29
N ARG A 599 -4.56 12.66 4.73
CA ARG A 599 -4.15 12.77 6.13
C ARG A 599 -3.74 14.18 6.54
N GLY A 600 -3.75 15.14 5.61
CA GLY A 600 -3.34 16.53 5.83
C GLY A 600 -2.25 17.00 4.89
N GLU A 601 -1.63 18.12 5.23
CA GLU A 601 -0.69 18.81 4.34
C GLU A 601 0.60 17.99 4.15
N LEU A 602 0.95 17.78 2.90
CA LEU A 602 2.09 16.98 2.47
C LEU A 602 2.99 17.81 1.57
N CYS A 603 4.24 18.01 1.99
CA CYS A 603 5.20 18.82 1.25
C CYS A 603 6.46 18.04 0.89
N PHE A 604 6.92 18.26 -0.34
CA PHE A 604 8.25 17.85 -0.80
C PHE A 604 9.12 19.09 -0.99
N HIS A 605 10.25 19.12 -0.27
CA HIS A 605 11.32 20.09 -0.48
C HIS A 605 12.45 19.39 -1.25
N VAL A 606 12.73 19.85 -2.47
CA VAL A 606 13.73 19.26 -3.36
C VAL A 606 14.85 20.25 -3.65
N VAL A 607 16.09 19.74 -3.70
CA VAL A 607 17.30 20.52 -3.99
C VAL A 607 18.02 19.88 -5.18
N SER A 608 18.42 20.70 -6.14
CA SER A 608 19.14 20.29 -7.36
C SER A 608 20.48 20.99 -7.48
N ASP A 609 21.51 20.20 -7.82
CA ASP A 609 22.86 20.67 -8.13
C ASP A 609 23.15 20.67 -9.64
N GLY A 610 22.11 20.56 -10.49
CA GLY A 610 22.27 20.55 -11.94
C GLY A 610 22.38 19.16 -12.56
N LYS A 611 22.14 18.09 -11.79
CA LYS A 611 22.31 16.70 -12.24
C LYS A 611 20.96 16.01 -12.53
N PRO A 612 20.99 14.83 -13.19
CA PRO A 612 19.80 14.00 -13.41
C PRO A 612 19.21 13.36 -12.16
N MET A 613 19.88 13.48 -11.01
CA MET A 613 19.45 12.99 -9.70
C MET A 613 19.34 14.19 -8.74
N PRO A 614 18.39 14.21 -7.80
CA PRO A 614 18.31 15.26 -6.79
C PRO A 614 19.54 15.25 -5.90
N TYR A 615 19.98 16.43 -5.48
CA TYR A 615 20.99 16.56 -4.43
C TYR A 615 20.41 16.18 -3.06
N ARG A 616 19.19 16.62 -2.78
CA ARG A 616 18.45 16.26 -1.57
C ARG A 616 16.95 16.30 -1.82
N VAL A 617 16.21 15.42 -1.16
CA VAL A 617 14.75 15.48 -1.06
C VAL A 617 14.37 15.30 0.40
N LYS A 618 13.64 16.27 0.96
CA LYS A 618 13.05 16.21 2.31
C LYS A 618 11.54 16.12 2.18
N ILE A 619 10.93 15.22 2.96
CA ILE A 619 9.47 15.08 3.01
C ILE A 619 8.97 15.58 4.36
N ARG A 620 7.94 16.44 4.32
CA ARG A 620 7.05 16.72 5.46
C ARG A 620 5.73 16.00 5.16
N GLY A 621 5.51 14.88 5.84
CA GLY A 621 4.25 14.15 5.78
C GLY A 621 3.48 14.27 7.10
N PRO A 622 2.13 14.31 7.02
CA PRO A 622 1.26 14.80 8.10
C PRO A 622 1.13 13.84 9.28
N THR A 623 1.57 12.59 9.13
CA THR A 623 1.43 11.60 10.22
C THR A 623 2.53 11.69 11.26
N PHE A 624 3.60 12.43 10.98
CA PHE A 624 4.65 12.68 11.96
C PHE A 624 4.07 13.44 13.17
N ASP A 625 3.38 14.54 12.89
CA ASP A 625 2.82 15.42 13.91
C ASP A 625 1.63 14.75 14.63
N SER A 626 0.72 14.13 13.88
CA SER A 626 -0.45 13.48 14.48
C SER A 626 -0.12 12.23 15.31
N ILE A 627 0.88 11.42 14.91
CA ILE A 627 1.17 10.13 15.57
C ILE A 627 2.35 10.22 16.56
N LEU A 628 3.42 10.93 16.23
CA LEU A 628 4.59 10.99 17.11
C LEU A 628 4.46 12.08 18.18
N VAL A 629 3.68 13.13 17.90
CA VAL A 629 3.57 14.30 18.78
C VAL A 629 2.20 14.38 19.46
N ALA A 630 1.10 14.36 18.69
CA ALA A 630 -0.24 14.55 19.26
C ALA A 630 -0.81 13.30 19.95
N MET A 631 -0.62 12.11 19.37
CA MET A 631 -1.16 10.86 19.90
C MET A 631 -0.73 10.59 21.38
N PRO A 632 0.54 10.78 21.78
CA PRO A 632 0.93 10.61 23.19
C PRO A 632 0.15 11.47 24.18
N GLU A 633 -0.16 12.71 23.80
CA GLU A 633 -0.90 13.65 24.64
C GLU A 633 -2.37 13.24 24.78
N ILE A 634 -3.03 12.93 23.66
CA ILE A 634 -4.48 12.62 23.67
C ILE A 634 -4.80 11.21 24.19
N LEU A 635 -3.80 10.33 24.33
CA LEU A 635 -3.97 9.01 24.95
C LEU A 635 -3.86 9.06 26.48
N LYS A 636 -3.33 10.15 27.06
CA LYS A 636 -3.10 10.24 28.51
C LYS A 636 -4.43 10.31 29.27
N GLY A 637 -4.58 9.47 30.29
CA GLY A 637 -5.80 9.37 31.10
C GLY A 637 -6.91 8.53 30.47
N GLU A 638 -6.71 8.04 29.25
CA GLU A 638 -7.67 7.18 28.56
C GLU A 638 -7.55 5.72 29.04
N ASN A 639 -8.59 4.93 28.80
CA ASN A 639 -8.55 3.49 29.13
C ASN A 639 -7.79 2.70 28.05
N VAL A 640 -7.11 1.64 28.47
CA VAL A 640 -6.36 0.75 27.57
C VAL A 640 -7.22 0.19 26.42
N ALA A 641 -8.51 -0.05 26.66
CA ALA A 641 -9.46 -0.55 25.67
C ALA A 641 -9.76 0.46 24.53
N GLU A 642 -9.46 1.74 24.75
CA GLU A 642 -9.75 2.82 23.79
C GLU A 642 -8.54 3.21 22.94
N ILE A 643 -7.34 2.72 23.28
CA ILE A 643 -6.11 2.94 22.52
C ILE A 643 -6.31 2.63 21.02
N PRO A 644 -6.86 1.47 20.61
CA PRO A 644 -7.06 1.18 19.19
C PRO A 644 -7.94 2.19 18.46
N VAL A 645 -8.97 2.70 19.11
CA VAL A 645 -9.94 3.63 18.51
C VAL A 645 -9.28 4.99 18.29
N ILE A 646 -8.61 5.52 19.31
CA ILE A 646 -7.87 6.78 19.21
C ILE A 646 -6.80 6.68 18.13
N TYR A 647 -6.00 5.60 18.17
CA TYR A 647 -4.93 5.33 17.21
C TYR A 647 -5.43 5.34 15.75
N TRP A 648 -6.50 4.58 15.45
CA TRP A 648 -7.01 4.52 14.07
C TRP A 648 -7.82 5.75 13.67
N SER A 649 -8.39 6.50 14.61
CA SER A 649 -9.05 7.78 14.31
C SER A 649 -8.08 8.85 13.78
N LEU A 650 -6.78 8.73 14.10
CA LEU A 650 -5.72 9.60 13.58
C LEU A 650 -5.21 9.20 12.19
N ASP A 651 -5.61 8.01 11.70
CA ASP A 651 -5.27 7.46 10.39
C ASP A 651 -3.77 7.30 10.14
N ASN A 652 -3.13 6.53 11.02
CA ASN A 652 -1.68 6.32 11.00
C ASN A 652 -1.16 5.79 9.65
N CYS A 653 -0.06 6.38 9.18
CA CYS A 653 0.81 5.80 8.17
C CYS A 653 2.25 5.68 8.71
N PRO A 654 2.66 4.52 9.25
CA PRO A 654 3.96 4.42 9.93
C PRO A 654 5.16 4.72 9.04
N ALA A 655 5.00 4.33 7.79
CA ALA A 655 5.96 4.46 6.74
C ALA A 655 6.22 5.92 6.33
N ASP A 656 5.28 6.82 6.60
CA ASP A 656 5.42 8.25 6.41
C ASP A 656 6.28 8.85 7.51
N HIS A 657 5.98 8.64 8.79
CA HIS A 657 6.78 9.22 9.88
C HIS A 657 8.13 8.53 10.14
N ASP A 658 8.33 7.30 9.64
CA ASP A 658 9.61 6.56 9.70
C ASP A 658 10.63 6.98 8.61
N ARG A 659 10.23 7.82 7.66
CA ARG A 659 10.89 8.11 6.35
C ARG A 659 12.42 8.22 6.31
#